data_AF-A0A5J9TMC7-F1
#
_entry.id   AF-A0A5J9TMC7-F1
#
_cell.length_a   1.000
_cell.length_b   1.000
_cell.length_c   1.000
_cell.angle_alpha   90.00
_cell.angle_beta   90.00
_cell.angle_gamma   90.00
#
_symmetry.space_group_name_H-M   'P 1'
#
loop_
_entity.id
_entity.type
_entity.pdbx_description
1 polymer ?
#
loop_
_entity_poly.entity_id
_entity_poly.type
_entity_poly.pdbx_seq_one_letter_code
_entity_poly.pdbx_strand_id
1 'polypeptide(L)'
;MARALLRLGALALLLLLLLVVSVGPPGDAVALLPLARAADDNYNRCDGVVKGWADSAAGSEKDADKLSLKDLLFFLHIPRTGGRTYFHCFLKKLYTNAQECPRSYDKLRFDPSHPDCTLVVSHDDYSLLSKLPSERTSVVTILRNPVDRVFSTYEFSVEVAARFLVHPNISSAKLMTNRVLKKSRAVSTLDIWPWKYLVPWMREDLFARRDARGNEVHSSKMVNAYDVEDMVMPLHQYINDPVAHEIIHNGATFQITGLTNNSYFDGAHEVRHCVRKYPDLGRLVLDVAKNRLDRMLYVGLTEDHEESARLFAHMVGAQVLSQSATLNLDIKEDLPSGNDSHTSMLDPEDEDTNEHLNSIHGWQNSEAPNTTDDHGKGNMTVGKLMEAYETCIAKLRNSQSNRRKISLKKVEEANFSKEARKLVPEAVLKQIISLNSLDMELYEHAKKIFTQEHLMLKEHAMMMQSRMLAPMLGSAQLEYSPLCIYRDAIRRVSVSGGLCRSAQFFPAISNDAVAGEESYHSWSSTSSASSTAVDSSVRVSPVSLSFFDGDLFFSGPGNADPDGVQELRDIALQMIHDGYMKGLIRAFNGVSLSSAQQGGLFRSSDPDELLLRGWFSELDVEWVLQTGEENGDMVLRLEDGCVSLQDLMERWIRALKTMVQVLCITQRELRATVPTVVGVRSAIRYFLTDFAGENKKKREHEILQFMRFAKASILRMLAFVDAVAIAALNDHQATETLPGMLQVYRCVMDDSGAILAMFKEASNTTSMFEDMNCIFLKKRKKLSDAIWGMMEKVRASFLTCDCWQFSREVEDVHKTTRLMMNYIMLLRRNEDALNFILQDHHFSVFVSEAEGFSLVVNLIVDTVSCLEQQLVDTSYSISDPGLRCIFLMNNFHFITQKVESLLLPSWTPTSEFRIQRYMETYVDLFWGTVMSCLYDGTHYGLRRYSSLARFELEFHKTYATQKFWKVPNPGLRQRLRKAIIEKVISSYRKYLIERTTRGSNTSPRNTPIELEELLEELFEG
;
A
#
# COMPACT_ATOMS: atom_id res chain seq x y z
N MET A 1 -5.45 -21.76 -78.78
CA MET A 1 -6.74 -21.04 -78.71
C MET A 1 -6.81 -20.04 -77.55
N ALA A 2 -6.48 -20.40 -76.30
CA ALA A 2 -6.64 -19.51 -75.13
C ALA A 2 -6.12 -18.06 -75.28
N ARG A 3 -4.96 -17.83 -75.92
CA ARG A 3 -4.41 -16.48 -76.17
C ARG A 3 -5.22 -15.59 -77.14
N ALA A 4 -6.19 -16.14 -77.89
CA ALA A 4 -7.09 -15.35 -78.73
C ALA A 4 -8.28 -14.78 -77.93
N LEU A 5 -8.86 -15.59 -77.04
CA LEU A 5 -10.02 -15.20 -76.23
C LEU A 5 -9.72 -14.03 -75.28
N LEU A 6 -8.54 -14.01 -74.64
CA LEU A 6 -8.16 -12.89 -73.76
C LEU A 6 -8.07 -11.54 -74.50
N ARG A 7 -7.64 -11.51 -75.77
CA ARG A 7 -7.54 -10.26 -76.53
C ARG A 7 -8.89 -9.73 -76.99
N LEU A 8 -9.85 -10.61 -77.28
CA LEU A 8 -11.23 -10.21 -77.59
C LEU A 8 -11.95 -9.66 -76.34
N GLY A 9 -11.78 -10.28 -75.17
CA GLY A 9 -12.33 -9.77 -73.91
C GLY A 9 -11.80 -8.38 -73.52
N ALA A 10 -10.49 -8.14 -73.70
CA ALA A 10 -9.88 -6.84 -73.41
C ALA A 10 -10.42 -5.71 -74.32
N LEU A 11 -10.63 -5.98 -75.61
CA LEU A 11 -11.21 -5.01 -76.55
C LEU A 11 -12.69 -4.70 -76.25
N ALA A 12 -13.47 -5.69 -75.81
CA ALA A 12 -14.87 -5.49 -75.42
C ALA A 12 -15.01 -4.56 -74.20
N LEU A 13 -14.15 -4.72 -73.18
CA LEU A 13 -14.14 -3.83 -72.01
C LEU A 13 -13.77 -2.38 -72.38
N LEU A 14 -12.81 -2.20 -73.28
CA LEU A 14 -12.36 -0.87 -73.73
C LEU A 14 -13.43 -0.13 -74.53
N LEU A 15 -14.20 -0.84 -75.37
CA LEU A 15 -15.35 -0.28 -76.08
C LEU A 15 -16.50 0.08 -75.14
N LEU A 16 -16.77 -0.72 -74.11
CA LEU A 16 -17.76 -0.40 -73.08
C LEU A 16 -17.38 0.86 -72.28
N LEU A 17 -16.11 1.01 -71.90
CA LEU A 17 -15.62 2.21 -71.20
C LEU A 17 -15.70 3.48 -72.05
N LEU A 18 -15.47 3.38 -73.37
CA LEU A 18 -15.60 4.53 -74.28
C LEU A 18 -17.07 4.93 -74.54
N LEU A 19 -18.01 3.98 -74.53
CA LEU A 19 -19.43 4.26 -74.80
C LEU A 19 -20.16 4.98 -73.64
N VAL A 20 -19.67 4.87 -72.41
CA VAL A 20 -20.28 5.54 -71.24
C VAL A 20 -20.00 7.06 -71.21
N VAL A 21 -19.01 7.54 -71.99
CA VAL A 21 -18.54 8.94 -71.97
C VAL A 21 -19.12 9.78 -73.13
N SER A 22 -20.32 9.44 -73.64
CA SER A 22 -20.89 10.17 -74.80
C SER A 22 -22.43 10.30 -74.82
N VAL A 23 -23.05 10.64 -73.69
CA VAL A 23 -24.39 11.26 -73.66
C VAL A 23 -24.42 12.40 -72.64
N GLY A 24 -24.12 13.63 -73.08
CA GLY A 24 -24.18 14.85 -72.25
C GLY A 24 -23.97 16.12 -73.08
N PRO A 25 -24.68 17.24 -72.83
CA PRO A 25 -24.49 18.50 -73.57
C PRO A 25 -23.17 19.21 -73.22
N PRO A 26 -22.67 20.13 -74.06
CA PRO A 26 -21.34 20.73 -73.91
C PRO A 26 -21.27 21.85 -72.87
N GLY A 27 -20.32 21.72 -71.94
CA GLY A 27 -19.91 22.74 -70.98
C GLY A 27 -18.57 22.37 -70.31
N ASP A 28 -17.80 23.38 -69.89
CA ASP A 28 -16.66 23.29 -68.96
C ASP A 28 -15.53 22.29 -69.29
N ALA A 29 -14.90 22.44 -70.46
CA ALA A 29 -13.65 21.79 -70.82
C ALA A 29 -12.39 22.38 -70.12
N VAL A 30 -12.48 22.81 -68.84
CA VAL A 30 -11.36 23.40 -68.07
C VAL A 30 -11.42 23.00 -66.58
N ALA A 31 -10.76 21.90 -66.18
CA ALA A 31 -10.57 21.58 -64.74
C ALA A 31 -9.43 20.59 -64.39
N LEU A 32 -9.05 19.66 -65.28
CA LEU A 32 -8.26 18.48 -64.87
C LEU A 32 -6.73 18.63 -64.82
N LEU A 33 -6.16 19.71 -65.36
CA LEU A 33 -4.70 19.93 -65.37
C LEU A 33 -4.09 20.48 -64.05
N PRO A 34 -4.74 21.39 -63.29
CA PRO A 34 -4.18 21.92 -62.04
C PRO A 34 -3.98 20.86 -60.94
N LEU A 35 -4.89 19.90 -60.82
CA LEU A 35 -4.89 18.90 -59.74
C LEU A 35 -3.67 17.97 -59.80
N ALA A 36 -3.28 17.51 -60.99
CA ALA A 36 -2.10 16.66 -61.15
C ALA A 36 -0.81 17.41 -60.78
N ARG A 37 -0.67 18.66 -61.23
CA ARG A 37 0.51 19.50 -60.97
C ARG A 37 0.65 19.85 -59.49
N ALA A 38 -0.45 20.25 -58.85
CA ALA A 38 -0.47 20.53 -57.42
C ALA A 38 -0.23 19.28 -56.54
N ALA A 39 -0.54 18.08 -57.02
CA ALA A 39 -0.20 16.83 -56.30
C ALA A 39 1.30 16.52 -56.36
N ASP A 40 1.93 16.74 -57.52
CA ASP A 40 3.36 16.56 -57.80
C ASP A 40 4.21 17.58 -57.01
N ASP A 41 3.88 18.88 -57.10
CA ASP A 41 4.55 19.94 -56.33
C ASP A 41 4.51 19.68 -54.81
N ASN A 42 3.41 19.12 -54.30
CA ASN A 42 3.28 18.71 -52.89
C ASN A 42 4.11 17.47 -52.53
N TYR A 43 4.32 16.53 -53.45
CA TYR A 43 5.21 15.40 -53.23
C TYR A 43 6.67 15.89 -53.19
N ASN A 44 7.08 16.69 -54.18
CA ASN A 44 8.46 17.20 -54.28
C ASN A 44 8.86 18.08 -53.08
N ARG A 45 7.93 18.88 -52.53
CA ARG A 45 8.14 19.55 -51.24
C ARG A 45 8.38 18.55 -50.11
N CYS A 46 7.53 17.54 -49.98
CA CYS A 46 7.63 16.57 -48.89
C CYS A 46 8.89 15.69 -48.98
N ASP A 47 9.26 15.27 -50.19
CA ASP A 47 10.51 14.57 -50.48
C ASP A 47 11.73 15.41 -50.07
N GLY A 48 11.76 16.70 -50.43
CA GLY A 48 12.81 17.64 -50.00
C GLY A 48 12.87 17.86 -48.49
N VAL A 49 11.73 17.97 -47.81
CA VAL A 49 11.65 18.11 -46.34
C VAL A 49 12.17 16.86 -45.62
N VAL A 50 11.73 15.66 -46.04
CA VAL A 50 12.16 14.41 -45.39
C VAL A 50 13.64 14.11 -45.67
N LYS A 51 14.13 14.37 -46.90
CA LYS A 51 15.57 14.22 -47.23
C LYS A 51 16.44 15.22 -46.47
N GLY A 52 16.11 16.51 -46.50
CA GLY A 52 16.88 17.54 -45.80
C GLY A 52 16.95 17.31 -44.28
N TRP A 53 15.90 16.74 -43.68
CA TRP A 53 15.94 16.27 -42.29
C TRP A 53 16.83 15.02 -42.13
N ALA A 54 16.73 14.02 -43.01
CA ALA A 54 17.51 12.78 -42.91
C ALA A 54 19.01 13.00 -43.12
N ASP A 55 19.39 13.84 -44.08
CA ASP A 55 20.78 14.23 -44.36
C ASP A 55 21.39 14.97 -43.14
N SER A 56 20.62 15.89 -42.54
CA SER A 56 20.99 16.58 -41.30
C SER A 56 21.15 15.61 -40.12
N ALA A 57 20.25 14.63 -40.00
CA ALA A 57 20.29 13.59 -38.97
C ALA A 57 21.43 12.57 -39.14
N ALA A 58 22.06 12.50 -40.32
CA ALA A 58 23.22 11.64 -40.59
C ALA A 58 24.58 12.34 -40.40
N GLY A 59 24.63 13.68 -40.49
CA GLY A 59 25.88 14.45 -40.54
C GLY A 59 26.56 14.73 -39.18
N SER A 60 25.93 14.42 -38.05
CA SER A 60 26.33 14.94 -36.72
C SER A 60 27.19 14.03 -35.84
N GLU A 61 27.43 12.77 -36.23
CA GLU A 61 27.90 11.74 -35.29
C GLU A 61 29.02 10.85 -35.86
N LYS A 62 30.25 11.04 -35.37
CA LYS A 62 31.41 10.15 -35.59
C LYS A 62 31.18 8.77 -34.96
N ASP A 63 31.96 7.77 -35.40
CA ASP A 63 32.00 6.45 -34.76
C ASP A 63 32.47 6.56 -33.29
N ALA A 64 31.52 6.41 -32.37
CA ALA A 64 31.76 6.25 -30.95
C ALA A 64 31.75 4.75 -30.61
N ASP A 65 32.57 4.32 -29.65
CA ASP A 65 32.61 2.91 -29.24
C ASP A 65 31.30 2.51 -28.52
N LYS A 66 30.45 1.79 -29.27
CA LYS A 66 29.16 1.23 -28.82
C LYS A 66 29.27 0.47 -27.50
N LEU A 67 30.40 -0.21 -27.26
CA LEU A 67 30.57 -1.10 -26.11
C LEU A 67 30.85 -0.35 -24.81
N SER A 68 31.24 0.94 -24.89
CA SER A 68 31.61 1.75 -23.73
C SER A 68 30.42 2.51 -23.12
N LEU A 69 30.21 2.34 -21.82
CA LEU A 69 29.34 3.20 -21.03
C LEU A 69 30.02 4.54 -20.75
N LYS A 70 29.40 5.64 -21.17
CA LYS A 70 29.79 7.01 -20.85
C LYS A 70 29.08 7.52 -19.58
N ASP A 71 29.57 8.63 -19.04
CA ASP A 71 29.15 9.25 -17.77
C ASP A 71 27.64 9.42 -17.58
N LEU A 72 26.89 9.73 -18.65
CA LEU A 72 25.44 9.95 -18.61
C LEU A 72 24.69 8.87 -19.39
N LEU A 73 23.86 8.10 -18.69
CA LEU A 73 22.98 7.10 -19.29
C LEU A 73 21.59 7.69 -19.56
N PHE A 74 21.19 7.78 -20.83
CA PHE A 74 19.83 8.12 -21.22
C PHE A 74 19.04 6.84 -21.55
N PHE A 75 18.06 6.50 -20.70
CA PHE A 75 17.05 5.49 -21.02
C PHE A 75 15.90 6.14 -21.78
N LEU A 76 15.90 5.97 -23.11
CA LEU A 76 14.82 6.36 -24.00
C LEU A 76 13.69 5.33 -23.85
N HIS A 77 12.74 5.59 -22.94
CA HIS A 77 11.67 4.64 -22.65
C HIS A 77 10.51 4.77 -23.65
N ILE A 78 10.40 3.79 -24.55
CA ILE A 78 9.31 3.69 -25.53
C ILE A 78 7.97 3.26 -24.87
N PRO A 79 6.85 3.94 -25.19
CA PRO A 79 5.48 3.52 -24.92
C PRO A 79 5.22 2.01 -24.77
N ARG A 80 4.92 1.55 -23.56
CA ARG A 80 4.49 0.16 -23.25
C ARG A 80 5.53 -0.94 -23.48
N THR A 81 6.82 -0.62 -23.50
CA THR A 81 7.94 -1.59 -23.61
C THR A 81 8.56 -2.01 -22.26
N GLY A 82 7.82 -1.87 -21.16
CA GLY A 82 8.21 -2.41 -19.84
C GLY A 82 9.13 -1.51 -18.99
N GLY A 83 9.25 -0.22 -19.31
CA GLY A 83 10.19 0.70 -18.64
C GLY A 83 9.97 0.88 -17.14
N ARG A 84 8.74 0.77 -16.58
CA ARG A 84 8.57 0.73 -15.11
C ARG A 84 9.31 -0.45 -14.48
N THR A 85 9.41 -1.60 -15.16
CA THR A 85 10.20 -2.73 -14.66
C THR A 85 11.69 -2.41 -14.68
N TYR A 86 12.23 -1.94 -15.80
CA TYR A 86 13.66 -1.60 -15.89
C TYR A 86 14.04 -0.46 -14.95
N PHE A 87 13.17 0.54 -14.80
CA PHE A 87 13.41 1.67 -13.91
C PHE A 87 13.43 1.24 -12.43
N HIS A 88 12.35 0.64 -11.92
CA HIS A 88 12.27 0.27 -10.51
C HIS A 88 13.13 -0.94 -10.13
N CYS A 89 13.31 -1.91 -11.03
CA CYS A 89 13.99 -3.18 -10.73
C CYS A 89 15.47 -3.24 -11.18
N PHE A 90 15.94 -2.37 -12.09
CA PHE A 90 17.36 -2.24 -12.42
C PHE A 90 17.93 -0.85 -12.11
N LEU A 91 17.40 0.22 -12.73
CA LEU A 91 18.06 1.53 -12.69
C LEU A 91 18.11 2.09 -11.26
N LYS A 92 17.03 2.01 -10.47
CA LYS A 92 17.02 2.33 -9.03
C LYS A 92 17.81 1.35 -8.12
N LYS A 93 18.46 0.34 -8.69
CA LYS A 93 19.41 -0.56 -8.01
C LYS A 93 20.86 -0.37 -8.48
N LEU A 94 21.08 0.39 -9.55
CA LEU A 94 22.38 0.75 -10.13
C LEU A 94 22.79 2.19 -9.81
N TYR A 95 21.83 3.13 -9.79
CA TYR A 95 22.03 4.55 -9.54
C TYR A 95 21.35 4.98 -8.23
N THR A 96 21.90 5.99 -7.57
CA THR A 96 21.30 6.63 -6.39
C THR A 96 20.26 7.70 -6.78
N ASN A 97 19.42 8.13 -5.83
CA ASN A 97 18.45 9.20 -6.08
C ASN A 97 19.12 10.56 -6.41
N ALA A 98 20.38 10.78 -5.99
CA ALA A 98 21.15 11.97 -6.36
C ALA A 98 21.71 11.91 -7.79
N GLN A 99 21.78 10.71 -8.37
CA GLN A 99 22.26 10.46 -9.74
C GLN A 99 21.14 10.43 -10.79
N GLU A 100 19.89 10.19 -10.35
CA GLU A 100 18.68 10.37 -11.17
C GLU A 100 18.47 11.87 -11.43
N CYS A 101 18.60 12.30 -12.69
CA CYS A 101 18.40 13.70 -13.05
C CYS A 101 16.93 14.11 -12.84
N PRO A 102 16.64 15.38 -12.49
CA PRO A 102 15.27 15.85 -12.24
C PRO A 102 14.31 15.55 -13.40
N ARG A 103 13.08 15.17 -13.09
CA ARG A 103 12.13 14.71 -14.12
C ARG A 103 11.59 15.85 -14.96
N SER A 104 11.29 15.54 -16.22
CA SER A 104 10.91 16.49 -17.26
C SER A 104 10.25 15.71 -18.40
N TYR A 105 8.95 15.91 -18.61
CA TYR A 105 8.13 15.15 -19.59
C TYR A 105 7.38 16.05 -20.60
N ASP A 106 7.65 17.36 -20.54
CA ASP A 106 7.10 18.40 -21.41
C ASP A 106 8.19 19.29 -22.00
N LYS A 107 9.16 19.70 -21.18
CA LYS A 107 10.39 20.42 -21.51
C LYS A 107 11.46 20.07 -20.49
N LEU A 108 12.73 20.14 -20.86
CA LEU A 108 13.83 20.02 -19.90
C LEU A 108 13.83 21.21 -18.92
N ARG A 109 13.68 20.95 -17.62
CA ARG A 109 13.58 21.97 -16.56
C ARG A 109 14.83 22.06 -15.66
N PHE A 110 15.87 21.28 -15.97
CA PHE A 110 17.15 21.25 -15.25
C PHE A 110 18.32 21.42 -16.22
N ASP A 111 19.52 21.67 -15.69
CA ASP A 111 20.76 21.71 -16.48
C ASP A 111 21.41 20.30 -16.53
N PRO A 112 21.47 19.64 -17.71
CA PRO A 112 22.05 18.30 -17.85
C PRO A 112 23.59 18.31 -17.90
N SER A 113 24.24 19.46 -17.71
CA SER A 113 25.70 19.55 -17.52
C SER A 113 26.13 19.38 -16.06
N HIS A 114 25.19 19.38 -15.09
CA HIS A 114 25.47 19.21 -13.67
C HIS A 114 26.19 17.87 -13.39
N PRO A 115 27.29 17.84 -12.62
CA PRO A 115 28.14 16.64 -12.49
C PRO A 115 27.41 15.43 -11.89
N ASP A 116 26.46 15.64 -10.99
CA ASP A 116 25.69 14.55 -10.36
C ASP A 116 24.67 13.90 -11.31
N CYS A 117 24.20 14.64 -12.34
CA CYS A 117 23.21 14.14 -13.30
C CYS A 117 23.86 13.09 -14.23
N THR A 118 23.64 11.82 -13.91
CA THR A 118 24.27 10.67 -14.58
C THR A 118 23.26 9.64 -15.10
N LEU A 119 21.98 9.76 -14.72
CA LEU A 119 20.88 8.94 -15.24
C LEU A 119 19.68 9.82 -15.66
N VAL A 120 19.37 9.84 -16.95
CA VAL A 120 18.14 10.45 -17.51
C VAL A 120 17.16 9.34 -17.91
N VAL A 121 15.91 9.45 -17.45
CA VAL A 121 14.83 8.51 -17.80
C VAL A 121 13.59 9.32 -18.22
N SER A 122 13.23 9.26 -19.51
CA SER A 122 12.06 9.98 -20.04
C SER A 122 11.34 9.17 -21.12
N HIS A 123 10.09 9.58 -21.37
CA HIS A 123 9.32 9.22 -22.57
C HIS A 123 9.55 10.21 -23.73
N ASP A 124 10.42 11.20 -23.55
CA ASP A 124 10.91 12.05 -24.62
C ASP A 124 11.57 11.23 -25.73
N ASP A 125 11.49 11.75 -26.95
CA ASP A 125 12.10 11.13 -28.12
C ASP A 125 13.60 11.46 -28.24
N TYR A 126 14.26 10.86 -29.23
CA TYR A 126 15.70 11.01 -29.47
C TYR A 126 16.15 12.48 -29.66
N SER A 127 15.25 13.42 -29.98
CA SER A 127 15.61 14.84 -30.12
C SER A 127 16.06 15.47 -28.79
N LEU A 128 15.76 14.86 -27.63
CA LEU A 128 16.27 15.27 -26.33
C LEU A 128 17.81 15.29 -26.29
N LEU A 129 18.50 14.47 -27.08
CA LEU A 129 19.97 14.51 -27.20
C LEU A 129 20.51 15.86 -27.71
N SER A 130 19.68 16.69 -28.36
CA SER A 130 20.04 18.08 -28.68
C SER A 130 20.22 18.99 -27.46
N LYS A 131 19.84 18.51 -26.26
CA LYS A 131 19.99 19.18 -24.96
C LYS A 131 21.02 18.49 -24.04
N LEU A 132 21.37 17.23 -24.31
CA LEU A 132 22.30 16.45 -23.49
C LEU A 132 23.73 16.56 -24.05
N PRO A 133 24.79 16.38 -23.22
CA PRO A 133 26.17 16.36 -23.71
C PRO A 133 26.42 15.10 -24.56
N SER A 134 26.30 15.20 -25.89
CA SER A 134 26.34 14.05 -26.81
C SER A 134 27.63 13.22 -26.71
N GLU A 135 28.77 13.86 -26.48
CA GLU A 135 30.04 13.16 -26.27
C GLU A 135 30.03 12.30 -25.00
N ARG A 136 29.36 12.74 -23.91
CA ARG A 136 29.24 12.03 -22.61
C ARG A 136 27.97 11.19 -22.44
N THR A 137 27.07 11.18 -23.43
CA THR A 137 25.78 10.45 -23.33
C THR A 137 25.84 9.08 -24.03
N SER A 138 25.50 8.01 -23.30
CA SER A 138 25.17 6.69 -23.83
C SER A 138 23.65 6.47 -23.79
N VAL A 139 23.08 5.89 -24.85
CA VAL A 139 21.63 5.69 -24.97
C VAL A 139 21.28 4.21 -24.95
N VAL A 140 20.22 3.86 -24.23
CA VAL A 140 19.66 2.49 -24.16
C VAL A 140 18.15 2.54 -24.38
N THR A 141 17.59 1.51 -25.02
CA THR A 141 16.14 1.40 -25.24
C THR A 141 15.65 -0.05 -25.24
N ILE A 142 14.33 -0.22 -25.29
CA ILE A 142 13.64 -1.51 -25.34
C ILE A 142 12.50 -1.39 -26.34
N LEU A 143 12.44 -2.28 -27.33
CA LEU A 143 11.35 -2.36 -28.30
C LEU A 143 10.34 -3.44 -27.92
N ARG A 144 9.23 -3.47 -28.66
CA ARG A 144 8.12 -4.42 -28.50
C ARG A 144 7.54 -4.75 -29.86
N ASN A 145 6.94 -5.94 -30.01
CA ASN A 145 6.13 -6.25 -31.19
C ASN A 145 5.08 -5.12 -31.43
N PRO A 146 5.04 -4.50 -32.62
CA PRO A 146 4.19 -3.33 -32.85
C PRO A 146 2.69 -3.59 -32.72
N VAL A 147 2.21 -4.79 -33.08
CA VAL A 147 0.81 -5.19 -32.93
C VAL A 147 0.46 -5.28 -31.44
N ASP A 148 1.29 -5.96 -30.65
CA ASP A 148 1.12 -6.05 -29.19
C ASP A 148 1.33 -4.70 -28.48
N ARG A 149 2.13 -3.79 -29.05
CA ARG A 149 2.30 -2.40 -28.60
C ARG A 149 1.02 -1.59 -28.83
N VAL A 150 0.39 -1.67 -30.00
CA VAL A 150 -0.92 -1.02 -30.27
C VAL A 150 -1.98 -1.55 -29.32
N PHE A 151 -2.15 -2.87 -29.22
CA PHE A 151 -3.08 -3.49 -28.28
C PHE A 151 -2.84 -3.01 -26.85
N SER A 152 -1.60 -3.05 -26.36
CA SER A 152 -1.30 -2.64 -24.98
C SER A 152 -1.36 -1.13 -24.75
N THR A 153 -1.41 -0.31 -25.81
CA THR A 153 -1.64 1.14 -25.74
C THR A 153 -3.13 1.45 -25.67
N TYR A 154 -3.95 0.77 -26.48
CA TYR A 154 -5.41 0.79 -26.40
C TYR A 154 -5.90 0.33 -25.01
N GLU A 155 -5.50 -0.87 -24.58
CA GLU A 155 -5.85 -1.45 -23.29
C GLU A 155 -5.55 -0.52 -22.11
N PHE A 156 -4.38 0.14 -22.13
CA PHE A 156 -3.97 1.04 -21.05
C PHE A 156 -4.67 2.41 -21.12
N SER A 157 -4.97 2.91 -22.32
CA SER A 157 -5.78 4.12 -22.51
C SER A 157 -7.17 3.93 -21.89
N VAL A 158 -7.81 2.78 -22.18
CA VAL A 158 -9.10 2.40 -21.58
C VAL A 158 -8.97 2.17 -20.07
N GLU A 159 -7.94 1.44 -19.61
CA GLU A 159 -7.72 1.17 -18.18
C GLU A 159 -7.63 2.46 -17.36
N VAL A 160 -6.78 3.42 -17.74
CA VAL A 160 -6.60 4.65 -16.97
C VAL A 160 -7.81 5.58 -17.11
N ALA A 161 -8.44 5.65 -18.29
CA ALA A 161 -9.64 6.46 -18.49
C ALA A 161 -10.85 5.93 -17.68
N ALA A 162 -11.02 4.62 -17.59
CA ALA A 162 -12.13 3.98 -16.87
C ALA A 162 -12.14 4.30 -15.37
N ARG A 163 -10.97 4.59 -14.76
CA ARG A 163 -10.85 5.03 -13.35
C ARG A 163 -11.69 6.29 -13.08
N PHE A 164 -11.79 7.21 -14.04
CA PHE A 164 -12.57 8.44 -13.88
C PHE A 164 -14.09 8.22 -13.94
N LEU A 165 -14.58 7.04 -14.36
CA LEU A 165 -16.01 6.71 -14.36
C LEU A 165 -16.61 6.55 -12.95
N VAL A 166 -15.81 6.75 -11.89
CA VAL A 166 -16.32 7.03 -10.53
C VAL A 166 -17.14 8.31 -10.49
N HIS A 167 -16.79 9.36 -11.25
CA HIS A 167 -17.49 10.64 -11.17
C HIS A 167 -18.89 10.62 -11.81
N PRO A 168 -19.86 11.37 -11.27
CA PRO A 168 -21.20 11.47 -11.85
C PRO A 168 -21.21 12.11 -13.23
N ASN A 169 -20.27 13.00 -13.56
CA ASN A 169 -20.12 13.61 -14.87
C ASN A 169 -18.66 14.01 -15.16
N ILE A 170 -18.33 14.23 -16.43
CA ILE A 170 -16.96 14.55 -16.86
C ILE A 170 -16.46 15.89 -16.33
N SER A 171 -17.33 16.86 -16.06
CA SER A 171 -16.97 18.15 -15.45
C SER A 171 -16.44 17.96 -14.03
N SER A 172 -17.03 17.07 -13.24
CA SER A 172 -16.53 16.68 -11.91
C SER A 172 -15.15 16.03 -11.99
N ALA A 173 -14.95 15.09 -12.93
CA ALA A 173 -13.65 14.46 -13.17
C ALA A 173 -12.56 15.48 -13.54
N LYS A 174 -12.86 16.39 -14.49
CA LYS A 174 -11.95 17.47 -14.90
C LYS A 174 -11.66 18.47 -13.76
N LEU A 175 -12.65 18.77 -12.92
CA LEU A 175 -12.48 19.66 -11.75
C LEU A 175 -11.59 19.04 -10.66
N MET A 176 -11.70 17.73 -10.41
CA MET A 176 -10.79 17.03 -9.48
C MET A 176 -9.37 16.95 -10.05
N THR A 177 -9.19 16.55 -11.32
CA THR A 177 -7.87 16.58 -11.99
C THR A 177 -7.20 17.95 -11.80
N ASN A 178 -7.92 19.04 -12.05
CA ASN A 178 -7.41 20.43 -11.90
C ASN A 178 -7.18 20.89 -10.45
N ARG A 179 -7.62 20.14 -9.43
CA ARG A 179 -7.31 20.38 -8.01
C ARG A 179 -6.09 19.59 -7.56
N VAL A 180 -5.95 18.35 -8.04
CA VAL A 180 -4.81 17.46 -7.71
C VAL A 180 -3.52 18.05 -8.26
N LEU A 181 -3.48 18.39 -9.55
CA LEU A 181 -2.37 19.05 -10.26
C LEU A 181 -2.01 20.47 -9.72
N LYS A 182 -2.69 20.94 -8.67
CA LYS A 182 -2.40 22.21 -7.96
C LYS A 182 -2.10 22.03 -6.48
N LYS A 183 -2.24 20.81 -5.94
CA LYS A 183 -1.97 20.46 -4.54
C LYS A 183 -0.74 19.59 -4.41
N SER A 184 -0.60 18.58 -5.27
CA SER A 184 0.64 17.83 -5.36
C SER A 184 1.67 18.63 -6.17
N ARG A 185 2.95 18.41 -5.86
CA ARG A 185 4.07 18.67 -6.77
C ARG A 185 4.31 17.46 -7.69
N ALA A 186 3.34 16.54 -7.74
CA ALA A 186 3.46 15.22 -8.36
C ALA A 186 3.02 15.23 -9.82
N VAL A 187 3.93 14.81 -10.70
CA VAL A 187 3.59 14.48 -12.08
C VAL A 187 2.61 13.29 -12.08
N SER A 188 1.49 13.46 -12.77
CA SER A 188 0.51 12.42 -13.04
C SER A 188 0.86 11.67 -14.34
N THR A 189 0.28 10.47 -14.51
CA THR A 189 0.13 9.85 -15.83
C THR A 189 -0.51 10.81 -16.86
N LEU A 190 -1.30 11.80 -16.43
CA LEU A 190 -1.88 12.84 -17.29
C LEU A 190 -0.91 13.94 -17.74
N ASP A 191 0.30 14.03 -17.19
CA ASP A 191 1.33 15.00 -17.61
C ASP A 191 2.38 14.37 -18.54
N ILE A 192 2.47 13.03 -18.53
CA ILE A 192 3.48 12.24 -19.23
C ILE A 192 3.03 11.93 -20.66
N TRP A 193 3.90 12.16 -21.66
CA TRP A 193 3.64 11.74 -23.04
C TRP A 193 3.64 10.21 -23.17
N PRO A 194 2.77 9.56 -23.98
CA PRO A 194 1.65 10.08 -24.76
C PRO A 194 0.33 10.18 -23.98
N TRP A 195 0.32 9.70 -22.73
CA TRP A 195 -0.88 9.54 -21.91
C TRP A 195 -1.61 10.86 -21.63
N LYS A 196 -0.86 11.98 -21.57
CA LYS A 196 -1.40 13.36 -21.54
C LYS A 196 -2.35 13.72 -22.68
N TYR A 197 -2.32 12.98 -23.79
CA TYR A 197 -3.29 13.09 -24.89
C TYR A 197 -4.26 11.91 -24.91
N LEU A 198 -3.74 10.68 -24.82
CA LEU A 198 -4.55 9.47 -25.01
C LEU A 198 -5.57 9.22 -23.88
N VAL A 199 -5.24 9.54 -22.63
CA VAL A 199 -6.14 9.31 -21.49
C VAL A 199 -7.26 10.35 -21.44
N PRO A 200 -7.04 11.66 -21.63
CA PRO A 200 -8.14 12.62 -21.76
C PRO A 200 -9.09 12.32 -22.93
N TRP A 201 -8.56 11.93 -24.10
CA TRP A 201 -9.35 11.54 -25.27
C TRP A 201 -10.23 10.31 -24.98
N MET A 202 -9.64 9.22 -24.48
CA MET A 202 -10.39 8.00 -24.13
C MET A 202 -11.39 8.25 -22.99
N ARG A 203 -11.07 9.15 -22.03
CA ARG A 203 -12.00 9.57 -20.98
C ARG A 203 -13.22 10.29 -21.54
N GLU A 204 -13.06 11.10 -22.58
CA GLU A 204 -14.20 11.77 -23.24
C GLU A 204 -15.12 10.78 -23.97
N ASP A 205 -14.56 9.79 -24.67
CA ASP A 205 -15.31 8.69 -25.28
C ASP A 205 -16.08 7.85 -24.25
N LEU A 206 -15.42 7.36 -23.19
CA LEU A 206 -16.05 6.50 -22.19
C LEU A 206 -17.18 7.20 -21.43
N PHE A 207 -17.07 8.49 -21.16
CA PHE A 207 -18.16 9.28 -20.57
C PHE A 207 -19.31 9.46 -21.57
N ALA A 208 -19.03 9.80 -22.84
CA ALA A 208 -20.07 9.96 -23.85
C ALA A 208 -20.89 8.67 -24.08
N ARG A 209 -20.21 7.51 -24.15
CA ARG A 209 -20.88 6.20 -24.27
C ARG A 209 -21.70 5.87 -23.02
N ARG A 210 -21.16 6.07 -21.82
CA ARG A 210 -21.89 5.85 -20.56
C ARG A 210 -23.15 6.71 -20.48
N ASP A 211 -23.04 7.99 -20.81
CA ASP A 211 -24.14 8.95 -20.71
C ASP A 211 -25.21 8.69 -21.80
N ALA A 212 -24.84 8.02 -22.90
CA ALA A 212 -25.78 7.49 -23.90
C ALA A 212 -26.47 6.16 -23.49
N ARG A 213 -25.78 5.27 -22.75
CA ARG A 213 -26.37 4.00 -22.23
C ARG A 213 -27.40 4.21 -21.11
N GLY A 214 -27.21 5.23 -20.28
CA GLY A 214 -28.08 5.47 -19.11
C GLY A 214 -28.02 4.30 -18.11
N ASN A 215 -29.19 3.76 -17.75
CA ASN A 215 -29.34 2.65 -16.79
C ASN A 215 -29.66 1.29 -17.45
N GLU A 216 -29.81 1.22 -18.78
CA GLU A 216 -30.29 0.00 -19.45
C GLU A 216 -29.13 -0.95 -19.81
N VAL A 217 -28.97 -2.02 -19.02
CA VAL A 217 -27.97 -3.07 -19.27
C VAL A 217 -28.50 -4.03 -20.35
N HIS A 218 -28.30 -3.67 -21.61
CA HIS A 218 -28.50 -4.58 -22.74
C HIS A 218 -27.36 -5.60 -22.84
N SER A 219 -27.42 -6.63 -22.00
CA SER A 219 -26.47 -7.76 -22.02
C SER A 219 -26.54 -8.51 -23.36
N SER A 220 -25.72 -8.05 -24.31
CA SER A 220 -25.51 -8.72 -25.59
C SER A 220 -24.65 -9.96 -25.37
N LYS A 221 -24.85 -11.02 -26.18
CA LYS A 221 -23.98 -12.21 -26.12
C LYS A 221 -22.64 -11.89 -26.77
N MET A 222 -21.74 -11.32 -25.98
CA MET A 222 -20.44 -10.82 -26.42
C MET A 222 -19.55 -11.92 -27.01
N VAL A 223 -18.97 -11.65 -28.18
CA VAL A 223 -18.04 -12.55 -28.90
C VAL A 223 -16.61 -11.99 -28.94
N ASN A 224 -16.42 -10.68 -28.81
CA ASN A 224 -15.11 -10.02 -28.92
C ASN A 224 -15.00 -8.83 -27.95
N ALA A 225 -14.07 -8.89 -26.98
CA ALA A 225 -13.84 -7.84 -25.99
C ALA A 225 -13.22 -6.54 -26.56
N TYR A 226 -12.86 -6.52 -27.85
CA TYR A 226 -12.33 -5.34 -28.56
C TYR A 226 -13.37 -4.65 -29.45
N ASP A 227 -14.65 -5.07 -29.36
CA ASP A 227 -15.73 -4.65 -30.25
C ASP A 227 -17.07 -4.58 -29.48
N VAL A 228 -17.04 -3.90 -28.32
CA VAL A 228 -18.20 -3.63 -27.45
C VAL A 228 -18.58 -2.15 -27.55
N GLU A 229 -19.11 -1.76 -28.71
CA GLU A 229 -19.31 -0.36 -29.13
C GLU A 229 -20.19 0.45 -28.17
N ASP A 230 -21.19 -0.18 -27.57
CA ASP A 230 -22.04 0.47 -26.56
C ASP A 230 -21.23 0.88 -25.32
N MET A 231 -20.18 0.11 -24.96
CA MET A 231 -19.45 0.26 -23.72
C MET A 231 -18.12 1.02 -23.81
N VAL A 232 -17.25 0.68 -24.77
CA VAL A 232 -15.95 1.34 -25.02
C VAL A 232 -15.69 1.50 -26.52
N MET A 233 -14.87 2.47 -26.93
CA MET A 233 -14.47 2.64 -28.34
C MET A 233 -13.95 1.33 -28.95
N PRO A 234 -14.60 0.77 -29.99
CA PRO A 234 -14.11 -0.42 -30.67
C PRO A 234 -12.68 -0.24 -31.19
N LEU A 235 -11.87 -1.29 -31.13
CA LEU A 235 -10.47 -1.21 -31.57
C LEU A 235 -10.35 -0.79 -33.04
N HIS A 236 -11.31 -1.19 -33.88
CA HIS A 236 -11.36 -0.81 -35.29
C HIS A 236 -11.64 0.70 -35.48
N GLN A 237 -12.39 1.34 -34.56
CA GLN A 237 -12.57 2.79 -34.53
C GLN A 237 -11.28 3.47 -34.02
N TYR A 238 -10.75 2.98 -32.90
CA TYR A 238 -9.55 3.53 -32.24
C TYR A 238 -8.34 3.65 -33.16
N ILE A 239 -8.01 2.62 -33.95
CA ILE A 239 -6.84 2.64 -34.84
C ILE A 239 -7.01 3.52 -36.10
N ASN A 240 -8.21 4.01 -36.37
CA ASN A 240 -8.49 4.92 -37.49
C ASN A 240 -8.76 6.36 -37.03
N ASP A 241 -8.72 6.64 -35.73
CA ASP A 241 -8.88 7.98 -35.20
C ASP A 241 -7.64 8.87 -35.50
N PRO A 242 -7.83 10.15 -35.89
CA PRO A 242 -6.72 11.09 -36.10
C PRO A 242 -5.70 11.18 -34.96
N VAL A 243 -6.12 11.00 -33.70
CA VAL A 243 -5.26 10.98 -32.51
C VAL A 243 -4.35 9.75 -32.51
N ALA A 244 -4.88 8.56 -32.82
CA ALA A 244 -4.09 7.34 -32.93
C ALA A 244 -3.06 7.43 -34.07
N HIS A 245 -3.46 8.00 -35.22
CA HIS A 245 -2.57 8.23 -36.36
C HIS A 245 -1.45 9.26 -36.10
N GLU A 246 -1.59 10.15 -35.12
CA GLU A 246 -0.55 11.13 -34.77
C GLU A 246 0.40 10.65 -33.65
N ILE A 247 -0.07 9.74 -32.78
CA ILE A 247 0.62 9.41 -31.51
C ILE A 247 1.07 7.94 -31.43
N ILE A 248 0.30 7.01 -32.01
CA ILE A 248 0.48 5.57 -31.80
C ILE A 248 1.21 4.93 -32.99
N HIS A 249 0.73 5.21 -34.20
CA HIS A 249 1.13 4.54 -35.44
C HIS A 249 2.54 4.94 -35.90
N ASN A 250 3.39 3.94 -36.15
CA ASN A 250 4.85 4.10 -36.33
C ASN A 250 5.55 4.84 -35.17
N GLY A 251 4.93 4.84 -33.98
CA GLY A 251 5.35 5.65 -32.85
C GLY A 251 6.70 5.23 -32.24
N ALA A 252 7.17 3.99 -32.40
CA ALA A 252 8.52 3.62 -31.94
C ALA A 252 9.60 4.19 -32.86
N THR A 253 9.36 4.13 -34.17
CA THR A 253 10.19 4.74 -35.21
C THR A 253 10.27 6.26 -35.03
N PHE A 254 9.13 6.93 -34.82
CA PHE A 254 9.11 8.37 -34.54
C PHE A 254 9.81 8.74 -33.22
N GLN A 255 9.83 7.87 -32.20
CA GLN A 255 10.61 8.11 -30.99
C GLN A 255 12.13 7.99 -31.21
N ILE A 256 12.58 6.93 -31.87
CA ILE A 256 14.02 6.71 -32.14
C ILE A 256 14.57 7.75 -33.14
N THR A 257 13.72 8.32 -33.99
CA THR A 257 14.11 9.38 -34.93
C THR A 257 14.01 10.81 -34.39
N GLY A 258 13.39 11.02 -33.22
CA GLY A 258 13.21 12.38 -32.71
C GLY A 258 12.10 13.15 -33.43
N LEU A 259 11.06 12.44 -33.88
CA LEU A 259 9.97 12.92 -34.71
C LEU A 259 8.58 12.79 -34.03
N THR A 260 8.49 12.73 -32.71
CA THR A 260 7.20 12.70 -31.99
C THR A 260 6.51 14.08 -31.99
N ASN A 261 5.23 14.15 -31.64
CA ASN A 261 4.57 15.41 -31.29
C ASN A 261 5.04 15.97 -29.92
N ASN A 262 5.95 15.28 -29.23
CA ASN A 262 6.74 15.77 -28.08
C ASN A 262 8.20 16.12 -28.45
N SER A 263 8.55 16.19 -29.75
CA SER A 263 9.92 16.45 -30.21
C SER A 263 10.39 17.88 -29.90
N TYR A 264 11.66 18.01 -29.58
CA TYR A 264 12.41 19.27 -29.48
C TYR A 264 12.88 19.81 -30.85
N PHE A 265 12.59 19.11 -31.95
CA PHE A 265 12.83 19.57 -33.32
C PHE A 265 11.55 20.16 -33.93
N ASP A 266 11.54 21.48 -34.16
CA ASP A 266 10.36 22.23 -34.64
C ASP A 266 9.77 21.68 -35.96
N GLY A 267 10.61 21.16 -36.85
CA GLY A 267 10.19 20.58 -38.12
C GLY A 267 9.56 19.18 -38.02
N ALA A 268 9.54 18.55 -36.84
CA ALA A 268 9.11 17.16 -36.67
C ALA A 268 7.68 16.89 -37.18
N HIS A 269 6.78 17.86 -36.99
CA HIS A 269 5.40 17.76 -37.48
C HIS A 269 5.31 17.75 -39.01
N GLU A 270 6.13 18.54 -39.73
CA GLU A 270 6.11 18.55 -41.19
C GLU A 270 6.68 17.23 -41.76
N VAL A 271 7.77 16.73 -41.18
CA VAL A 271 8.36 15.42 -41.54
C VAL A 271 7.35 14.28 -41.28
N ARG A 272 6.70 14.24 -40.11
CA ARG A 272 5.61 13.27 -39.82
C ARG A 272 4.47 13.38 -40.82
N HIS A 273 3.98 14.59 -41.09
CA HIS A 273 2.86 14.81 -42.01
C HIS A 273 3.20 14.31 -43.41
N CYS A 274 4.40 14.61 -43.90
CA CYS A 274 4.88 14.16 -45.20
C CYS A 274 4.99 12.63 -45.29
N VAL A 275 5.52 11.95 -44.26
CA VAL A 275 5.60 10.48 -44.23
C VAL A 275 4.22 9.83 -44.09
N ARG A 276 3.31 10.39 -43.28
CA ARG A 276 1.92 9.93 -43.16
C ARG A 276 1.14 10.09 -44.48
N LYS A 277 1.45 11.12 -45.27
CA LYS A 277 0.81 11.43 -46.56
C LYS A 277 1.41 10.64 -47.73
N TYR A 278 2.72 10.38 -47.69
CA TYR A 278 3.49 9.70 -48.73
C TYR A 278 4.37 8.60 -48.12
N PRO A 279 3.84 7.38 -47.90
CA PRO A 279 4.52 6.33 -47.15
C PRO A 279 5.90 5.90 -47.68
N ASP A 280 6.17 6.05 -48.98
CA ASP A 280 7.48 5.76 -49.57
C ASP A 280 8.63 6.59 -48.95
N LEU A 281 8.33 7.82 -48.50
CA LEU A 281 9.29 8.68 -47.78
C LEU A 281 9.65 8.12 -46.39
N GLY A 282 8.81 7.24 -45.83
CA GLY A 282 9.04 6.59 -44.53
C GLY A 282 10.31 5.73 -44.47
N ARG A 283 10.83 5.28 -45.62
CA ARG A 283 12.10 4.54 -45.69
C ARG A 283 13.29 5.37 -45.17
N LEU A 284 13.35 6.65 -45.54
CA LEU A 284 14.42 7.55 -45.10
C LEU A 284 14.40 7.73 -43.57
N VAL A 285 13.21 7.87 -42.98
CA VAL A 285 13.02 7.91 -41.53
C VAL A 285 13.42 6.60 -40.87
N LEU A 286 13.01 5.47 -41.46
CA LEU A 286 13.32 4.15 -40.95
C LEU A 286 14.82 3.80 -41.00
N ASP A 287 15.56 4.26 -42.01
CA ASP A 287 17.00 4.01 -42.12
C ASP A 287 17.79 4.86 -41.11
N VAL A 288 17.36 6.10 -40.83
CA VAL A 288 17.85 6.89 -39.67
C VAL A 288 17.53 6.17 -38.35
N ALA A 289 16.35 5.56 -38.22
CA ALA A 289 15.96 4.81 -37.02
C ALA A 289 16.84 3.56 -36.80
N LYS A 290 17.12 2.79 -37.85
CA LYS A 290 17.99 1.60 -37.83
C LYS A 290 19.41 1.99 -37.41
N ASN A 291 20.02 2.97 -38.08
CA ASN A 291 21.37 3.48 -37.75
C ASN A 291 21.48 3.95 -36.29
N ARG A 292 20.44 4.62 -35.76
CA ARG A 292 20.42 5.04 -34.35
C ARG A 292 20.31 3.86 -33.37
N LEU A 293 19.51 2.83 -33.67
CA LEU A 293 19.49 1.61 -32.86
C LEU A 293 20.83 0.88 -32.89
N ASP A 294 21.48 0.80 -34.05
CA ASP A 294 22.78 0.16 -34.19
C ASP A 294 23.84 0.84 -33.30
N ARG A 295 23.71 2.15 -33.03
CA ARG A 295 24.58 2.96 -32.18
C ARG A 295 24.21 2.97 -30.68
N MET A 296 23.06 2.44 -30.26
CA MET A 296 22.70 2.38 -28.84
C MET A 296 23.54 1.33 -28.10
N LEU A 297 23.87 1.62 -26.83
CA LEU A 297 24.67 0.76 -25.95
C LEU A 297 23.98 -0.59 -25.66
N TYR A 298 22.65 -0.63 -25.76
CA TYR A 298 21.83 -1.82 -25.57
C TYR A 298 20.43 -1.65 -26.20
N VAL A 299 19.92 -2.71 -26.86
CA VAL A 299 18.58 -2.74 -27.47
C VAL A 299 17.80 -4.00 -27.05
N GLY A 300 17.03 -3.88 -25.97
CA GLY A 300 16.23 -4.98 -25.43
C GLY A 300 14.90 -5.24 -26.16
N LEU A 301 14.30 -6.41 -25.90
CA LEU A 301 12.96 -6.79 -26.37
C LEU A 301 11.98 -6.97 -25.20
N THR A 302 10.71 -6.63 -25.40
CA THR A 302 9.65 -6.77 -24.38
C THR A 302 9.11 -8.20 -24.33
N GLU A 303 9.19 -8.91 -25.44
CA GLU A 303 8.77 -10.30 -25.61
C GLU A 303 9.75 -11.24 -24.89
N ASP A 304 11.04 -11.14 -25.20
CA ASP A 304 12.15 -11.88 -24.59
C ASP A 304 12.67 -11.18 -23.31
N HIS A 305 11.74 -10.85 -22.41
CA HIS A 305 11.97 -9.90 -21.31
C HIS A 305 13.01 -10.36 -20.27
N GLU A 306 13.13 -11.66 -20.02
CA GLU A 306 14.07 -12.22 -19.04
C GLU A 306 15.50 -12.27 -19.60
N GLU A 307 15.64 -12.71 -20.85
CA GLU A 307 16.89 -12.69 -21.60
C GLU A 307 17.40 -11.27 -21.79
N SER A 308 16.50 -10.34 -22.10
CA SER A 308 16.78 -8.90 -22.17
C SER A 308 17.26 -8.36 -20.83
N ALA A 309 16.56 -8.65 -19.74
CA ALA A 309 16.95 -8.24 -18.39
C ALA A 309 18.36 -8.76 -18.01
N ARG A 310 18.63 -10.03 -18.32
CA ARG A 310 19.92 -10.69 -18.12
C ARG A 310 21.03 -10.03 -18.94
N LEU A 311 20.78 -9.71 -20.21
CA LEU A 311 21.73 -9.00 -21.08
C LEU A 311 22.01 -7.59 -20.58
N PHE A 312 20.98 -6.83 -20.21
CA PHE A 312 21.13 -5.48 -19.63
C PHE A 312 21.99 -5.49 -18.37
N ALA A 313 21.77 -6.44 -17.46
CA ALA A 313 22.53 -6.58 -16.23
C ALA A 313 24.02 -6.87 -16.47
N HIS A 314 24.35 -7.63 -17.52
CA HIS A 314 25.73 -7.94 -17.89
C HIS A 314 26.40 -6.87 -18.77
N MET A 315 25.70 -6.23 -19.71
CA MET A 315 26.27 -5.25 -20.64
C MET A 315 26.35 -3.84 -20.04
N VAL A 316 25.28 -3.40 -19.38
CA VAL A 316 25.17 -2.06 -18.80
C VAL A 316 25.43 -2.12 -17.29
N GLY A 317 24.75 -3.02 -16.58
CA GLY A 317 24.87 -3.15 -15.13
C GLY A 317 26.30 -3.41 -14.65
N ALA A 318 27.05 -4.28 -15.33
CA ALA A 318 28.46 -4.55 -15.00
C ALA A 318 29.37 -3.31 -15.18
N GLN A 319 29.08 -2.44 -16.15
CA GLN A 319 29.86 -1.22 -16.39
C GLN A 319 29.54 -0.12 -15.36
N VAL A 320 28.27 0.06 -14.99
CA VAL A 320 27.90 0.98 -13.90
C VAL A 320 28.56 0.53 -12.58
N LEU A 321 28.58 -0.79 -12.32
CA LEU A 321 29.20 -1.36 -11.13
C LEU A 321 30.74 -1.26 -11.13
N SER A 322 31.41 -1.28 -12.29
CA SER A 322 32.86 -1.07 -12.34
C SER A 322 33.23 0.41 -12.16
N GLN A 323 32.53 1.33 -12.82
CA GLN A 323 32.75 2.78 -12.69
C GLN A 323 32.51 3.26 -11.24
N SER A 324 31.42 2.82 -10.62
CA SER A 324 31.15 3.14 -9.21
C SER A 324 32.13 2.50 -8.22
N ALA A 325 32.70 1.32 -8.54
CA ALA A 325 33.78 0.75 -7.73
C ALA A 325 35.08 1.57 -7.79
N THR A 326 35.40 2.17 -8.95
CA THR A 326 36.54 3.09 -9.08
C THR A 326 36.33 4.37 -8.27
N LEU A 327 35.16 5.02 -8.40
CA LEU A 327 34.85 6.26 -7.67
C LEU A 327 34.91 6.11 -6.13
N ASN A 328 34.67 4.91 -5.60
CA ASN A 328 34.78 4.64 -4.15
C ASN A 328 36.23 4.53 -3.64
N LEU A 329 37.25 4.51 -4.52
CA LEU A 329 38.66 4.50 -4.13
C LEU A 329 39.23 5.93 -4.00
N ASP A 330 38.78 6.86 -4.83
CA ASP A 330 39.32 8.22 -4.90
C ASP A 330 38.80 9.15 -3.78
N ILE A 331 37.66 8.82 -3.14
CA ILE A 331 37.03 9.62 -2.06
C ILE A 331 37.70 9.32 -0.71
N LYS A 332 39.04 9.21 -0.67
CA LYS A 332 39.77 8.82 0.54
C LYS A 332 40.97 9.67 0.94
N GLU A 333 40.97 10.93 0.52
CA GLU A 333 41.80 12.00 1.11
C GLU A 333 41.04 13.34 1.14
N ASP A 334 41.44 14.20 2.09
CA ASP A 334 41.03 15.60 2.33
C ASP A 334 39.55 16.02 2.46
N LEU A 335 39.11 16.11 3.73
CA LEU A 335 38.05 17.03 4.17
C LEU A 335 38.61 18.44 4.39
N PRO A 336 37.88 19.49 4.00
CA PRO A 336 37.64 20.59 4.94
C PRO A 336 36.17 21.05 5.00
N SER A 337 35.80 21.69 6.11
CA SER A 337 34.45 22.19 6.37
C SER A 337 34.12 23.46 5.57
N GLY A 338 33.00 23.44 4.84
CA GLY A 338 32.32 24.62 4.29
C GLY A 338 30.83 24.59 4.64
N ASN A 339 30.26 25.73 5.02
CA ASN A 339 28.87 25.85 5.49
C ASN A 339 28.09 26.78 4.55
N ASP A 340 27.51 26.22 3.49
CA ASP A 340 26.71 26.96 2.51
C ASP A 340 25.30 26.40 2.36
N SER A 341 24.33 27.30 2.29
CA SER A 341 22.90 27.00 2.34
C SER A 341 22.29 26.88 0.94
N HIS A 342 22.10 25.65 0.45
CA HIS A 342 21.30 25.39 -0.74
C HIS A 342 20.05 24.57 -0.42
N THR A 343 18.88 25.18 -0.65
CA THR A 343 17.56 24.62 -0.34
C THR A 343 17.18 23.56 -1.39
N SER A 344 17.39 22.28 -1.08
CA SER A 344 16.99 21.18 -1.95
C SER A 344 15.45 21.00 -1.94
N MET A 345 14.81 21.39 -3.04
CA MET A 345 13.42 21.02 -3.30
C MET A 345 13.39 19.57 -3.76
N LEU A 346 12.89 18.67 -2.89
CA LEU A 346 12.46 17.34 -3.30
C LEU A 346 11.01 17.43 -3.76
N ASP A 347 10.74 17.03 -5.00
CA ASP A 347 9.39 16.93 -5.55
C ASP A 347 8.98 15.43 -5.70
N PRO A 348 7.72 15.08 -5.38
CA PRO A 348 7.14 13.74 -5.49
C PRO A 348 6.66 13.45 -6.92
N GLU A 349 6.21 12.21 -7.19
CA GLU A 349 5.38 11.85 -8.35
C GLU A 349 4.40 10.69 -7.98
N ASP A 350 3.38 10.44 -8.81
CA ASP A 350 2.46 9.28 -8.71
C ASP A 350 1.42 9.25 -7.55
N GLU A 351 0.86 10.41 -7.15
CA GLU A 351 -0.51 10.48 -6.57
C GLU A 351 -1.44 11.31 -7.47
N ASP A 352 -2.37 10.62 -8.15
CA ASP A 352 -3.49 11.24 -8.88
C ASP A 352 -4.81 10.69 -8.30
N THR A 353 -5.39 11.42 -7.35
CA THR A 353 -6.53 10.93 -6.53
C THR A 353 -7.82 10.85 -7.34
N ASN A 354 -8.78 10.02 -6.89
CA ASN A 354 -10.21 10.33 -6.94
C ASN A 354 -11.07 9.31 -6.18
N GLU A 355 -11.78 9.79 -5.16
CA GLU A 355 -12.76 9.00 -4.41
C GLU A 355 -14.15 8.97 -5.08
N HIS A 356 -15.00 8.04 -4.61
CA HIS A 356 -16.46 8.02 -4.70
C HIS A 356 -17.14 8.16 -6.10
N LEU A 357 -17.61 7.02 -6.62
CA LEU A 357 -19.01 6.61 -6.40
C LEU A 357 -19.10 5.08 -6.27
N ASN A 358 -20.00 4.64 -5.39
CA ASN A 358 -20.16 3.27 -4.89
C ASN A 358 -20.38 2.19 -5.98
N SER A 359 -19.83 0.99 -5.78
CA SER A 359 -20.64 -0.23 -5.51
C SER A 359 -19.79 -1.53 -5.48
N ILE A 360 -20.09 -2.41 -4.52
CA ILE A 360 -20.03 -3.90 -4.51
C ILE A 360 -18.87 -4.64 -5.24
N HIS A 361 -18.22 -5.57 -4.52
CA HIS A 361 -17.15 -6.51 -4.92
C HIS A 361 -15.76 -5.90 -5.23
N GLY A 362 -14.70 -6.50 -4.68
CA GLY A 362 -13.30 -6.04 -4.79
C GLY A 362 -12.39 -7.05 -5.51
N TRP A 363 -11.12 -7.09 -5.11
CA TRP A 363 -10.21 -8.24 -5.00
C TRP A 363 -8.76 -7.74 -4.82
N GLN A 364 -8.08 -8.29 -3.83
CA GLN A 364 -6.70 -8.00 -3.38
C GLN A 364 -5.66 -8.04 -4.52
N ASN A 365 -4.49 -7.39 -4.36
CA ASN A 365 -3.31 -7.93 -3.65
C ASN A 365 -2.13 -6.93 -3.59
N SER A 366 -1.26 -7.16 -2.60
CA SER A 366 0.21 -7.05 -2.66
C SER A 366 0.88 -5.70 -2.97
N GLU A 367 1.34 -5.06 -1.89
CA GLU A 367 2.47 -4.12 -1.85
C GLU A 367 3.80 -4.76 -2.32
N ALA A 368 4.78 -3.90 -2.61
CA ALA A 368 6.18 -4.27 -2.76
C ALA A 368 7.02 -3.53 -1.70
N PRO A 369 7.93 -4.20 -0.95
CA PRO A 369 8.60 -3.57 0.18
C PRO A 369 9.65 -2.55 -0.27
N ASN A 370 9.46 -1.31 0.14
CA ASN A 370 10.52 -0.30 0.11
C ASN A 370 11.66 -0.77 1.02
N THR A 371 12.86 -0.84 0.44
CA THR A 371 14.10 -1.17 1.16
C THR A 371 14.91 0.11 1.29
N THR A 372 14.70 0.83 2.40
CA THR A 372 15.60 1.91 2.87
C THR A 372 16.88 1.29 3.43
N ASP A 373 17.70 0.74 2.54
CA ASP A 373 18.98 0.10 2.86
C ASP A 373 20.13 0.84 2.18
N ASP A 374 20.34 2.08 2.62
CA ASP A 374 21.37 2.98 2.09
C ASP A 374 22.78 2.66 2.63
N HIS A 375 22.95 1.49 3.26
CA HIS A 375 24.23 1.02 3.82
C HIS A 375 24.74 -0.28 3.14
N GLY A 376 24.00 -0.86 2.19
CA GLY A 376 24.38 -2.07 1.46
C GLY A 376 25.14 -1.89 0.13
N LYS A 377 25.27 -0.66 -0.39
CA LYS A 377 25.66 -0.42 -1.81
C LYS A 377 27.08 -0.85 -2.19
N GLY A 378 28.05 -0.82 -1.27
CA GLY A 378 29.47 -1.09 -1.56
C GLY A 378 29.84 -2.54 -1.93
N ASN A 379 28.86 -3.43 -2.14
CA ASN A 379 29.10 -4.84 -2.49
C ASN A 379 27.98 -5.39 -3.40
N MET A 380 27.51 -4.59 -4.36
CA MET A 380 26.57 -5.03 -5.40
C MET A 380 27.31 -5.79 -6.51
N THR A 381 26.72 -6.88 -7.01
CA THR A 381 27.26 -7.67 -8.14
C THR A 381 26.14 -8.01 -9.13
N VAL A 382 26.48 -8.35 -10.38
CA VAL A 382 25.50 -8.70 -11.41
C VAL A 382 24.55 -9.84 -10.96
N GLY A 383 25.06 -10.82 -10.19
CA GLY A 383 24.23 -11.88 -9.60
C GLY A 383 23.20 -11.35 -8.59
N LYS A 384 23.62 -10.51 -7.64
CA LYS A 384 22.71 -9.87 -6.66
C LYS A 384 21.70 -8.93 -7.34
N LEU A 385 22.12 -8.25 -8.41
CA LEU A 385 21.27 -7.38 -9.21
C LEU A 385 20.14 -8.18 -9.88
N MET A 386 20.43 -9.37 -10.41
CA MET A 386 19.41 -10.28 -10.97
C MET A 386 18.47 -10.84 -9.89
N GLU A 387 18.97 -11.26 -8.74
CA GLU A 387 18.15 -11.73 -7.61
C GLU A 387 17.18 -10.64 -7.09
N ALA A 388 17.67 -9.40 -6.99
CA ALA A 388 16.86 -8.23 -6.66
C ALA A 388 15.82 -7.92 -7.75
N TYR A 389 16.19 -8.06 -9.03
CA TYR A 389 15.30 -7.88 -10.17
C TYR A 389 14.16 -8.91 -10.18
N GLU A 390 14.48 -10.21 -10.02
CA GLU A 390 13.50 -11.30 -9.97
C GLU A 390 12.51 -11.12 -8.81
N THR A 391 13.02 -10.71 -7.64
CA THR A 391 12.19 -10.38 -6.47
C THR A 391 11.28 -9.17 -6.70
N CYS A 392 11.76 -8.18 -7.47
CA CYS A 392 11.04 -6.95 -7.79
C CYS A 392 9.93 -7.17 -8.84
N ILE A 393 10.24 -7.86 -9.95
CA ILE A 393 9.30 -8.06 -11.06
C ILE A 393 8.08 -8.90 -10.65
N ALA A 394 8.25 -9.90 -9.78
CA ALA A 394 7.14 -10.70 -9.26
C ALA A 394 6.08 -9.83 -8.55
N LYS A 395 6.54 -8.93 -7.67
CA LYS A 395 5.67 -8.03 -6.89
C LYS A 395 5.04 -6.95 -7.77
N LEU A 396 5.83 -6.37 -8.69
CA LEU A 396 5.36 -5.38 -9.66
C LEU A 396 4.27 -5.95 -10.60
N ARG A 397 4.43 -7.19 -11.09
CA ARG A 397 3.43 -7.88 -11.91
C ARG A 397 2.10 -8.09 -11.16
N ASN A 398 2.16 -8.50 -9.89
CA ASN A 398 0.96 -8.66 -9.07
C ASN A 398 0.23 -7.32 -8.87
N SER A 399 0.93 -6.29 -8.38
CA SER A 399 0.39 -4.93 -8.18
C SER A 399 -0.24 -4.33 -9.46
N GLN A 400 0.34 -4.58 -10.63
CA GLN A 400 -0.25 -4.17 -11.92
C GLN A 400 -1.53 -4.95 -12.26
N SER A 401 -1.55 -6.26 -12.04
CA SER A 401 -2.73 -7.12 -12.29
C SER A 401 -3.95 -6.66 -11.50
N ASN A 402 -3.78 -6.36 -10.21
CA ASN A 402 -4.89 -5.99 -9.33
C ASN A 402 -5.41 -4.59 -9.65
N ARG A 403 -4.51 -3.61 -9.91
CA ARG A 403 -4.89 -2.28 -10.38
C ARG A 403 -5.66 -2.31 -11.69
N ARG A 404 -5.27 -3.17 -12.64
CA ARG A 404 -6.01 -3.38 -13.89
C ARG A 404 -7.42 -3.93 -13.63
N LYS A 405 -7.55 -4.96 -12.76
CA LYS A 405 -8.85 -5.55 -12.39
C LYS A 405 -9.78 -4.52 -11.73
N ILE A 406 -9.26 -3.67 -10.85
CA ILE A 406 -10.04 -2.60 -10.21
C ILE A 406 -10.46 -1.53 -11.23
N SER A 407 -9.54 -1.10 -12.08
CA SER A 407 -9.77 -0.01 -13.05
C SER A 407 -10.83 -0.36 -14.11
N LEU A 408 -10.79 -1.60 -14.63
CA LEU A 408 -11.71 -2.04 -15.69
C LEU A 408 -13.10 -2.46 -15.17
N LYS A 409 -13.35 -2.41 -13.85
CA LYS A 409 -14.61 -2.88 -13.25
C LYS A 409 -15.87 -2.16 -13.74
N LYS A 410 -15.78 -0.88 -14.12
CA LYS A 410 -16.92 -0.14 -14.72
C LYS A 410 -17.06 -0.34 -16.24
N VAL A 411 -16.20 -1.19 -16.82
CA VAL A 411 -16.17 -1.58 -18.23
C VAL A 411 -15.85 -3.09 -18.35
N GLU A 412 -16.45 -3.92 -17.49
CA GLU A 412 -16.00 -5.30 -17.26
C GLU A 412 -16.18 -6.26 -18.46
N GLU A 413 -17.10 -5.97 -19.37
CA GLU A 413 -17.26 -6.69 -20.65
C GLU A 413 -16.02 -6.51 -21.56
N ALA A 414 -15.26 -5.41 -21.42
CA ALA A 414 -14.00 -5.16 -22.10
C ALA A 414 -12.85 -5.97 -21.45
N ASN A 415 -13.05 -7.28 -21.32
CA ASN A 415 -12.18 -8.24 -20.64
C ASN A 415 -10.93 -8.56 -21.48
N PHE A 416 -9.99 -7.61 -21.47
CA PHE A 416 -8.75 -7.64 -22.25
C PHE A 416 -7.75 -8.71 -21.78
N SER A 417 -7.74 -9.86 -22.44
CA SER A 417 -6.74 -10.93 -22.29
C SER A 417 -5.91 -11.16 -23.56
N LYS A 418 -4.80 -11.94 -23.45
CA LYS A 418 -4.03 -12.39 -24.63
C LYS A 418 -4.84 -13.33 -25.52
N GLU A 419 -5.82 -14.00 -24.92
CA GLU A 419 -6.74 -14.94 -25.54
C GLU A 419 -7.79 -14.17 -26.35
N ALA A 420 -8.34 -13.09 -25.78
CA ALA A 420 -9.25 -12.18 -26.48
C ALA A 420 -8.60 -11.51 -27.70
N ARG A 421 -7.28 -11.22 -27.68
CA ARG A 421 -6.56 -10.68 -28.86
C ARG A 421 -6.66 -11.63 -30.08
N LYS A 422 -6.84 -12.93 -29.87
CA LYS A 422 -7.01 -13.95 -30.93
C LYS A 422 -8.41 -13.98 -31.53
N LEU A 423 -9.38 -13.31 -30.91
CA LEU A 423 -10.77 -13.18 -31.39
C LEU A 423 -10.98 -11.92 -32.24
N VAL A 424 -9.98 -11.04 -32.32
CA VAL A 424 -10.00 -9.83 -33.14
C VAL A 424 -9.97 -10.19 -34.63
N PRO A 425 -10.84 -9.61 -35.48
CA PRO A 425 -10.87 -9.94 -36.89
C PRO A 425 -9.52 -9.72 -37.60
N GLU A 426 -9.12 -10.69 -38.41
CA GLU A 426 -7.88 -10.69 -39.21
C GLU A 426 -7.72 -9.44 -40.10
N ALA A 427 -8.82 -8.82 -40.53
CA ALA A 427 -8.82 -7.54 -41.24
C ALA A 427 -8.27 -6.39 -40.38
N VAL A 428 -8.65 -6.32 -39.11
CA VAL A 428 -8.17 -5.32 -38.14
C VAL A 428 -6.71 -5.56 -37.80
N LEU A 429 -6.29 -6.83 -37.63
CA LEU A 429 -4.87 -7.17 -37.43
C LEU A 429 -4.01 -6.75 -38.62
N LYS A 430 -4.44 -7.01 -39.85
CA LYS A 430 -3.77 -6.54 -41.08
C LYS A 430 -3.74 -5.01 -41.19
N GLN A 431 -4.79 -4.32 -40.76
CA GLN A 431 -4.83 -2.86 -40.71
C GLN A 431 -3.80 -2.31 -39.70
N ILE A 432 -3.73 -2.89 -38.49
CA ILE A 432 -2.71 -2.54 -37.48
C ILE A 432 -1.29 -2.73 -38.03
N ILE A 433 -1.03 -3.85 -38.73
CA ILE A 433 0.29 -4.12 -39.34
C ILE A 433 0.61 -3.08 -40.43
N SER A 434 -0.34 -2.78 -41.32
CA SER A 434 -0.17 -1.79 -42.39
C SER A 434 0.15 -0.39 -41.85
N LEU A 435 -0.62 0.07 -40.86
CA LEU A 435 -0.45 1.37 -40.20
C LEU A 435 0.83 1.48 -39.34
N ASN A 436 1.48 0.35 -39.03
CA ASN A 436 2.73 0.30 -38.26
C ASN A 436 3.90 -0.30 -39.06
N SER A 437 3.86 -0.19 -40.39
CA SER A 437 4.84 -0.79 -41.30
C SER A 437 6.31 -0.41 -41.00
N LEU A 438 6.59 0.82 -40.56
CA LEU A 438 7.94 1.22 -40.16
C LEU A 438 8.35 0.60 -38.82
N ASP A 439 7.45 0.62 -37.83
CA ASP A 439 7.65 -0.04 -36.53
C ASP A 439 7.88 -1.55 -36.69
N MET A 440 7.23 -2.20 -37.68
CA MET A 440 7.42 -3.63 -37.99
C MET A 440 8.82 -3.92 -38.54
N GLU A 441 9.30 -3.16 -39.52
CA GLU A 441 10.68 -3.31 -40.02
C GLU A 441 11.73 -2.98 -38.94
N LEU A 442 11.48 -1.97 -38.13
CA LEU A 442 12.38 -1.55 -37.05
C LEU A 442 12.47 -2.61 -35.94
N TYR A 443 11.37 -3.29 -35.63
CA TYR A 443 11.34 -4.41 -34.69
C TYR A 443 12.10 -5.64 -35.22
N GLU A 444 11.96 -5.97 -36.51
CA GLU A 444 12.78 -7.03 -37.13
C GLU A 444 14.27 -6.65 -37.25
N HIS A 445 14.62 -5.36 -37.20
CA HIS A 445 16.01 -4.92 -37.06
C HIS A 445 16.51 -5.08 -35.61
N ALA A 446 15.74 -4.63 -34.63
CA ALA A 446 16.07 -4.77 -33.20
C ALA A 446 16.33 -6.23 -32.79
N LYS A 447 15.57 -7.20 -33.31
CA LYS A 447 15.85 -8.64 -33.09
C LYS A 447 17.25 -9.08 -33.53
N LYS A 448 17.80 -8.50 -34.59
CA LYS A 448 19.15 -8.84 -35.09
C LYS A 448 20.20 -8.33 -34.12
N ILE A 449 20.06 -7.08 -33.66
CA ILE A 449 20.91 -6.48 -32.63
C ILE A 449 20.87 -7.34 -31.36
N PHE A 450 19.67 -7.62 -30.86
CA PHE A 450 19.46 -8.48 -29.69
C PHE A 450 20.11 -9.87 -29.81
N THR A 451 20.02 -10.49 -30.99
CA THR A 451 20.66 -11.79 -31.27
C THR A 451 22.19 -11.69 -31.24
N GLN A 452 22.77 -10.59 -31.74
CA GLN A 452 24.21 -10.33 -31.70
C GLN A 452 24.70 -10.09 -30.26
N GLU A 453 24.01 -9.23 -29.50
CA GLU A 453 24.28 -8.97 -28.07
C GLU A 453 24.25 -10.29 -27.26
N HIS A 454 23.28 -11.17 -27.53
CA HIS A 454 23.16 -12.48 -26.89
C HIS A 454 24.28 -13.47 -27.24
N LEU A 455 24.89 -13.36 -28.43
CA LEU A 455 26.02 -14.20 -28.83
C LEU A 455 27.31 -13.74 -28.15
N MET A 456 27.58 -12.43 -28.11
CA MET A 456 28.77 -11.85 -27.45
C MET A 456 28.86 -12.26 -25.97
N LEU A 457 27.73 -12.29 -25.26
CA LEU A 457 27.71 -12.70 -23.84
C LEU A 457 28.13 -14.18 -23.65
N LYS A 458 27.74 -15.07 -24.58
CA LYS A 458 28.02 -16.51 -24.47
C LYS A 458 29.51 -16.83 -24.64
N GLU A 459 30.20 -16.11 -25.50
CA GLU A 459 31.65 -16.27 -25.69
C GLU A 459 32.42 -15.83 -24.44
N HIS A 460 32.03 -14.72 -23.82
CA HIS A 460 32.66 -14.22 -22.59
C HIS A 460 32.42 -15.13 -21.37
N ALA A 461 31.28 -15.84 -21.30
CA ALA A 461 30.95 -16.72 -20.18
C ALA A 461 31.79 -18.01 -20.10
N MET A 462 32.44 -18.44 -21.19
CA MET A 462 33.15 -19.73 -21.24
C MET A 462 34.53 -19.76 -20.53
N MET A 463 35.05 -18.65 -20.01
CA MET A 463 36.46 -18.57 -19.55
C MET A 463 36.72 -18.72 -18.03
N MET A 464 35.72 -18.95 -17.15
CA MET A 464 35.80 -18.51 -15.74
C MET A 464 35.57 -19.54 -14.58
N GLN A 465 35.99 -20.82 -14.64
CA GLN A 465 35.76 -21.79 -13.51
C GLN A 465 36.88 -22.83 -13.16
N SER A 466 37.40 -22.83 -11.90
CA SER A 466 38.12 -23.98 -11.25
C SER A 466 38.62 -23.79 -9.77
N ARG A 467 38.59 -24.87 -8.93
CA ARG A 467 39.40 -25.19 -7.66
C ARG A 467 38.97 -24.59 -6.28
N MET A 468 39.75 -24.69 -5.16
CA MET A 468 39.89 -25.78 -4.11
C MET A 468 40.83 -25.31 -2.92
N LEU A 469 40.99 -25.88 -1.67
CA LEU A 469 40.27 -26.74 -0.67
C LEU A 469 41.12 -26.89 0.66
N ALA A 470 40.56 -27.24 1.87
CA ALA A 470 41.09 -28.18 2.94
C ALA A 470 40.97 -27.85 4.51
N PRO A 471 40.89 -28.85 5.46
CA PRO A 471 40.31 -28.66 6.86
C PRO A 471 40.69 -29.64 8.09
N MET A 472 40.05 -29.57 9.32
CA MET A 472 39.94 -30.53 10.52
C MET A 472 38.82 -30.13 11.60
N LEU A 473 38.28 -30.87 12.65
CA LEU A 473 37.57 -32.20 12.87
C LEU A 473 37.02 -32.48 14.36
N GLY A 474 35.75 -32.94 14.68
CA GLY A 474 35.28 -33.51 16.03
C GLY A 474 33.74 -33.82 16.31
N SER A 475 33.30 -34.70 17.27
CA SER A 475 31.86 -35.10 17.65
C SER A 475 31.74 -36.01 18.97
N ALA A 476 30.67 -36.61 19.58
CA ALA A 476 29.18 -36.90 19.42
C ALA A 476 28.42 -37.51 20.70
N GLN A 477 27.08 -37.82 20.64
CA GLN A 477 26.16 -38.77 21.44
C GLN A 477 25.16 -38.34 22.59
N LEU A 478 24.12 -39.17 22.94
CA LEU A 478 22.77 -38.78 23.54
C LEU A 478 21.92 -39.93 24.24
N GLU A 479 21.04 -39.65 25.25
CA GLU A 479 20.07 -40.58 25.95
C GLU A 479 18.60 -40.01 26.17
N TYR A 480 17.70 -40.54 27.07
CA TYR A 480 16.21 -40.30 27.00
C TYR A 480 15.32 -40.52 28.29
N SER A 481 14.22 -39.75 28.47
CA SER A 481 12.95 -39.95 29.30
C SER A 481 12.82 -39.09 30.59
N PRO A 482 11.60 -38.78 31.15
CA PRO A 482 10.22 -39.19 30.83
C PRO A 482 9.16 -38.03 30.68
N LEU A 483 7.88 -38.29 30.97
CA LEU A 483 6.66 -37.47 30.68
C LEU A 483 6.21 -36.46 31.77
N CYS A 484 5.22 -35.62 31.42
CA CYS A 484 4.37 -34.74 32.22
C CYS A 484 4.96 -33.43 32.77
N ILE A 485 6.23 -33.13 32.50
CA ILE A 485 6.90 -31.91 33.04
C ILE A 485 6.48 -30.65 32.26
N TYR A 486 6.23 -30.78 30.95
CA TYR A 486 6.21 -29.64 30.03
C TYR A 486 4.88 -28.87 30.10
N ARG A 487 3.74 -29.56 30.11
CA ARG A 487 2.41 -28.93 30.19
C ARG A 487 2.29 -27.90 31.31
N ASP A 488 2.72 -28.29 32.50
CA ASP A 488 2.60 -27.46 33.69
C ASP A 488 3.75 -26.43 33.80
N ALA A 489 4.76 -26.48 32.92
CA ALA A 489 5.67 -25.36 32.67
C ALA A 489 5.04 -24.35 31.69
N ILE A 490 4.54 -24.82 30.53
CA ILE A 490 3.91 -24.00 29.48
C ILE A 490 2.75 -23.18 30.05
N ARG A 491 1.91 -23.78 30.91
CA ARG A 491 0.79 -23.11 31.60
C ARG A 491 1.18 -21.91 32.47
N ARG A 492 2.43 -21.82 32.94
CA ARG A 492 2.90 -20.71 33.80
C ARG A 492 3.44 -19.52 33.01
N VAL A 493 3.74 -19.70 31.72
CA VAL A 493 4.29 -18.63 30.89
C VAL A 493 3.20 -17.59 30.57
N SER A 494 3.52 -16.32 30.79
CA SER A 494 2.65 -15.21 30.42
C SER A 494 2.83 -14.83 28.95
N VAL A 495 1.72 -14.49 28.29
CA VAL A 495 1.69 -13.93 26.92
C VAL A 495 0.94 -12.60 26.98
N SER A 496 1.16 -11.69 26.03
CA SER A 496 0.68 -10.29 25.99
C SER A 496 -0.84 -10.03 26.16
N GLY A 497 -1.69 -11.04 26.42
CA GLY A 497 -3.07 -10.84 26.94
C GLY A 497 -3.14 -10.69 28.47
N GLY A 498 -2.22 -11.30 29.22
CA GLY A 498 -2.36 -11.50 30.67
C GLY A 498 -2.44 -10.23 31.52
N LEU A 499 -1.79 -9.14 31.11
CA LEU A 499 -1.80 -7.86 31.84
C LEU A 499 -3.12 -7.07 31.68
N CYS A 500 -3.98 -7.40 30.72
CA CYS A 500 -5.24 -6.68 30.48
C CYS A 500 -6.40 -7.11 31.42
N ARG A 501 -6.15 -7.98 32.40
CA ARG A 501 -7.19 -8.57 33.28
C ARG A 501 -7.90 -7.60 34.23
N SER A 502 -7.42 -6.35 34.40
CA SER A 502 -7.90 -5.42 35.43
C SER A 502 -8.84 -4.31 34.93
N ALA A 503 -9.12 -4.22 33.63
CA ALA A 503 -10.05 -3.24 33.06
C ALA A 503 -10.96 -3.89 32.02
N GLN A 504 -12.28 -3.90 32.29
CA GLN A 504 -13.28 -4.08 31.22
C GLN A 504 -13.11 -2.92 30.23
N PHE A 505 -12.97 -3.20 28.93
CA PHE A 505 -12.91 -2.12 27.94
C PHE A 505 -14.24 -1.35 27.90
N PHE A 506 -15.36 -2.05 28.13
CA PHE A 506 -16.71 -1.50 28.17
C PHE A 506 -17.47 -1.99 29.41
N PRO A 507 -17.99 -1.11 30.29
CA PRO A 507 -18.90 -1.54 31.36
C PRO A 507 -20.24 -1.96 30.76
N ALA A 508 -20.77 -3.11 31.20
CA ALA A 508 -21.98 -3.71 30.65
C ALA A 508 -23.19 -2.76 30.71
N ILE A 509 -23.93 -2.67 29.60
CA ILE A 509 -25.21 -1.94 29.52
C ILE A 509 -26.32 -2.86 30.02
N SER A 510 -26.71 -2.71 31.28
CA SER A 510 -27.84 -3.42 31.87
C SER A 510 -29.16 -2.81 31.37
N ASN A 511 -29.74 -3.40 30.32
CA ASN A 511 -31.08 -3.09 29.85
C ASN A 511 -32.15 -3.71 30.77
N ASP A 512 -32.27 -3.21 32.00
CA ASP A 512 -33.37 -3.52 32.91
C ASP A 512 -33.95 -2.22 33.48
N ALA A 513 -35.07 -1.78 32.89
CA ALA A 513 -35.82 -0.62 33.34
C ALA A 513 -37.33 -0.89 33.25
N VAL A 514 -37.90 -1.49 34.31
CA VAL A 514 -39.29 -1.28 34.78
C VAL A 514 -39.53 -2.00 36.11
N ALA A 515 -40.44 -1.45 36.92
CA ALA A 515 -41.04 -1.99 38.16
C ALA A 515 -40.20 -1.94 39.47
N GLY A 516 -40.55 -0.98 40.33
CA GLY A 516 -41.50 -1.31 41.42
C GLY A 516 -40.95 -1.53 42.84
N GLU A 517 -41.22 -0.54 43.69
CA GLU A 517 -41.48 -0.65 45.15
C GLU A 517 -40.30 -0.93 46.12
N GLU A 518 -40.63 -0.77 47.40
CA GLU A 518 -39.73 -0.58 48.55
C GLU A 518 -39.42 -1.91 49.27
N SER A 519 -38.32 -1.97 50.05
CA SER A 519 -38.33 -2.44 51.46
C SER A 519 -36.98 -3.01 51.98
N TYR A 520 -36.39 -2.31 52.96
CA TYR A 520 -35.73 -2.78 54.19
C TYR A 520 -34.96 -4.12 54.32
N HIS A 521 -33.75 -4.01 54.92
CA HIS A 521 -32.98 -5.03 55.69
C HIS A 521 -32.37 -6.22 54.88
N SER A 522 -31.32 -6.94 55.34
CA SER A 522 -30.54 -6.92 56.59
C SER A 522 -29.09 -7.40 56.42
N TRP A 523 -28.33 -7.49 57.52
CA TRP A 523 -27.04 -8.22 57.67
C TRP A 523 -27.17 -9.74 57.34
N SER A 524 -26.13 -10.57 57.15
CA SER A 524 -24.82 -10.65 57.86
C SER A 524 -23.76 -11.42 57.03
N SER A 525 -22.45 -11.20 57.24
CA SER A 525 -21.49 -12.04 58.02
C SER A 525 -21.54 -13.54 57.73
N THR A 526 -20.43 -14.25 57.43
CA THR A 526 -19.21 -14.47 58.27
C THR A 526 -17.93 -14.61 57.41
N SER A 527 -16.76 -14.05 57.72
CA SER A 527 -15.72 -14.45 58.73
C SER A 527 -15.27 -15.93 58.61
N SER A 528 -13.97 -16.30 58.69
CA SER A 528 -12.81 -15.75 59.46
C SER A 528 -11.51 -15.73 58.61
N ALA A 529 -10.54 -14.81 58.77
CA ALA A 529 -9.64 -14.53 59.93
C ALA A 529 -8.67 -15.71 60.20
N SER A 530 -7.38 -15.63 60.55
CA SER A 530 -6.35 -14.61 60.94
C SER A 530 -5.04 -15.46 61.17
N SER A 531 -3.81 -15.08 61.57
CA SER A 531 -3.10 -14.02 62.33
C SER A 531 -1.58 -14.18 62.02
N THR A 532 -0.57 -13.35 62.32
CA THR A 532 -0.30 -11.95 62.79
C THR A 532 1.23 -11.76 62.54
N ALA A 533 1.78 -10.66 61.99
CA ALA A 533 1.79 -9.24 62.40
C ALA A 533 2.81 -8.87 63.51
N VAL A 534 3.65 -7.85 63.23
CA VAL A 534 4.36 -6.85 64.10
C VAL A 534 4.85 -5.77 63.09
N ASP A 535 4.27 -4.56 62.98
CA ASP A 535 4.42 -3.33 63.81
C ASP A 535 5.80 -2.63 63.61
N SER A 536 5.99 -1.30 63.52
CA SER A 536 5.18 -0.07 63.80
C SER A 536 5.52 1.05 62.76
N SER A 537 5.07 2.33 62.73
CA SER A 537 4.08 3.16 63.50
C SER A 537 3.66 4.45 62.73
N VAL A 538 2.35 4.74 62.69
CA VAL A 538 1.65 6.06 62.77
C VAL A 538 2.19 7.36 62.10
N ARG A 539 1.41 7.91 61.15
CA ARG A 539 0.73 9.25 61.23
C ARG A 539 -0.45 9.33 60.23
N VAL A 540 -1.37 10.30 60.41
CA VAL A 540 -2.78 10.19 59.96
C VAL A 540 -3.36 11.49 59.36
N SER A 541 -4.27 11.31 58.39
CA SER A 541 -5.25 12.25 57.78
C SER A 541 -4.76 13.33 56.79
N PRO A 542 -5.63 13.78 55.85
CA PRO A 542 -6.96 13.25 55.45
C PRO A 542 -6.99 12.69 54.01
N VAL A 543 -8.07 11.97 53.66
CA VAL A 543 -8.30 11.47 52.28
C VAL A 543 -9.03 12.54 51.45
N SER A 544 -8.46 12.88 50.29
CA SER A 544 -9.20 13.47 49.17
C SER A 544 -9.57 12.38 48.16
N LEU A 545 -10.82 12.37 47.69
CA LEU A 545 -11.31 11.39 46.72
C LEU A 545 -10.90 11.77 45.29
N SER A 546 -9.76 11.26 44.83
CA SER A 546 -9.34 11.29 43.42
C SER A 546 -9.60 9.94 42.75
N PHE A 547 -10.85 9.66 42.38
CA PHE A 547 -11.20 8.49 41.56
C PHE A 547 -11.08 8.84 40.06
N PHE A 548 -10.61 7.88 39.26
CA PHE A 548 -10.45 7.97 37.81
C PHE A 548 -9.41 8.98 37.27
N ASP A 549 -8.25 9.04 37.92
CA ASP A 549 -6.99 9.26 37.18
C ASP A 549 -5.98 8.17 37.56
N GLY A 550 -5.20 7.65 36.60
CA GLY A 550 -4.40 6.44 36.83
C GLY A 550 -3.75 5.84 35.58
N ASP A 551 -2.46 6.13 35.41
CA ASP A 551 -1.63 5.74 34.25
C ASP A 551 -1.21 4.25 34.21
N LEU A 552 -2.16 3.31 34.26
CA LEU A 552 -1.90 1.88 34.09
C LEU A 552 -1.50 1.45 32.66
N PHE A 553 -1.18 2.39 31.77
CA PHE A 553 -0.87 2.15 30.36
C PHE A 553 0.50 2.63 29.88
N PHE A 554 1.33 3.21 30.77
CA PHE A 554 2.71 3.59 30.47
C PHE A 554 3.70 2.81 31.35
N SER A 555 4.35 1.81 30.74
CA SER A 555 5.61 1.23 31.22
C SER A 555 6.67 1.47 30.16
N GLY A 556 7.81 2.03 30.55
CA GLY A 556 8.89 2.41 29.64
C GLY A 556 9.67 1.21 29.08
N PRO A 557 10.55 1.44 28.07
CA PRO A 557 11.33 0.37 27.44
C PRO A 557 12.41 -0.17 28.40
N GLY A 558 12.15 -1.34 29.00
CA GLY A 558 13.07 -1.97 29.95
C GLY A 558 12.97 -3.49 30.00
N ASN A 559 13.75 -4.17 29.15
CA ASN A 559 14.29 -5.55 29.30
C ASN A 559 13.37 -6.66 29.88
N ALA A 560 12.06 -6.62 29.63
CA ALA A 560 11.16 -7.75 29.87
C ALA A 560 10.95 -8.55 28.56
N ASP A 561 10.86 -9.88 28.64
CA ASP A 561 10.32 -10.72 27.55
C ASP A 561 8.78 -10.56 27.54
N PRO A 562 8.19 -9.82 26.58
CA PRO A 562 6.77 -9.45 26.67
C PRO A 562 5.82 -10.61 26.38
N ASP A 563 6.31 -11.61 25.65
CA ASP A 563 5.52 -12.70 25.05
C ASP A 563 5.90 -14.08 25.61
N GLY A 564 6.85 -14.14 26.56
CA GLY A 564 7.37 -15.38 27.15
C GLY A 564 8.12 -16.27 26.16
N VAL A 565 8.64 -15.70 25.06
CA VAL A 565 9.21 -16.46 23.94
C VAL A 565 10.45 -17.23 24.36
N GLN A 566 11.27 -16.66 25.24
CA GLN A 566 12.47 -17.32 25.73
C GLN A 566 12.12 -18.44 26.73
N GLU A 567 11.11 -18.24 27.59
CA GLU A 567 10.61 -19.31 28.49
C GLU A 567 10.05 -20.51 27.70
N LEU A 568 9.20 -20.28 26.69
CA LEU A 568 8.67 -21.35 25.83
C LEU A 568 9.79 -22.04 25.02
N ARG A 569 10.84 -21.30 24.64
CA ARG A 569 12.01 -21.84 23.94
C ARG A 569 12.90 -22.69 24.85
N ASP A 570 13.04 -22.34 26.12
CA ASP A 570 13.81 -23.13 27.09
C ASP A 570 13.05 -24.42 27.48
N ILE A 571 11.72 -24.37 27.57
CA ILE A 571 10.88 -25.58 27.65
C ILE A 571 11.06 -26.45 26.39
N ALA A 572 11.06 -25.86 25.19
CA ALA A 572 11.26 -26.58 23.95
C ALA A 572 12.65 -27.24 23.84
N LEU A 573 13.70 -26.60 24.38
CA LEU A 573 15.03 -27.18 24.52
C LEU A 573 15.03 -28.36 25.50
N GLN A 574 14.36 -28.24 26.65
CA GLN A 574 14.24 -29.33 27.63
C GLN A 574 13.55 -30.57 27.02
N MET A 575 12.44 -30.38 26.28
CA MET A 575 11.75 -31.47 25.56
C MET A 575 12.67 -32.24 24.60
N ILE A 576 13.64 -31.56 23.99
CA ILE A 576 14.56 -32.18 23.02
C ILE A 576 15.75 -32.82 23.73
N HIS A 577 16.29 -32.18 24.77
CA HIS A 577 17.32 -32.73 25.63
C HIS A 577 16.91 -34.06 26.27
N ASP A 578 15.70 -34.12 26.83
CA ASP A 578 15.14 -35.33 27.45
C ASP A 578 14.66 -36.36 26.40
N GLY A 579 14.90 -36.04 25.12
CA GLY A 579 14.72 -36.89 23.95
C GLY A 579 13.31 -36.87 23.35
N TYR A 580 12.31 -36.34 24.05
CA TYR A 580 10.86 -36.56 23.84
C TYR A 580 10.38 -36.56 22.37
N MET A 581 10.91 -35.67 21.52
CA MET A 581 10.59 -35.64 20.08
C MET A 581 11.07 -36.85 19.28
N LYS A 582 12.24 -37.40 19.61
CA LYS A 582 12.90 -38.48 18.86
C LYS A 582 12.17 -39.82 19.01
N GLY A 583 11.44 -40.03 20.09
CA GLY A 583 10.53 -41.17 20.27
C GLY A 583 9.19 -40.99 19.56
N LEU A 584 8.62 -39.77 19.55
CA LEU A 584 7.44 -39.46 18.74
C LEU A 584 7.70 -39.73 17.24
N ILE A 585 8.83 -39.26 16.71
CA ILE A 585 9.25 -39.51 15.32
C ILE A 585 9.36 -41.01 15.01
N ARG A 586 9.90 -41.80 15.95
CA ARG A 586 10.10 -43.25 15.78
C ARG A 586 8.81 -44.06 15.89
N ALA A 587 7.81 -43.56 16.60
CA ALA A 587 6.53 -44.23 16.81
C ALA A 587 5.50 -43.90 15.70
N PHE A 588 5.65 -42.75 15.03
CA PHE A 588 4.73 -42.25 14.02
C PHE A 588 4.91 -42.96 12.65
N ASN A 589 3.84 -43.58 12.15
CA ASN A 589 3.87 -44.38 10.93
C ASN A 589 3.38 -43.59 9.69
N GLY A 590 2.41 -42.70 9.88
CA GLY A 590 1.91 -41.75 8.89
C GLY A 590 1.24 -42.41 7.69
N VAL A 591 0.30 -43.34 7.94
CA VAL A 591 -0.35 -44.18 6.91
C VAL A 591 -1.78 -43.75 6.57
N SER A 592 -2.58 -43.30 7.55
CA SER A 592 -4.06 -43.30 7.45
C SER A 592 -4.73 -42.03 6.91
N LEU A 593 -3.98 -40.94 6.64
CA LEU A 593 -4.54 -39.60 6.38
C LEU A 593 -5.25 -39.40 5.02
N SER A 594 -5.57 -40.47 4.28
CA SER A 594 -6.19 -40.43 2.95
C SER A 594 -7.52 -41.19 2.81
N SER A 595 -8.09 -41.72 3.89
CA SER A 595 -9.33 -42.53 3.83
C SER A 595 -10.35 -42.18 4.92
N ALA A 596 -10.86 -40.95 4.90
CA ALA A 596 -11.98 -40.49 5.73
C ALA A 596 -13.22 -40.16 4.89
N GLN A 597 -13.67 -41.12 4.06
CA GLN A 597 -14.86 -40.93 3.21
C GLN A 597 -15.67 -42.21 2.94
N GLN A 598 -15.79 -43.09 3.93
CA GLN A 598 -16.84 -44.12 3.97
C GLN A 598 -17.10 -44.58 5.42
N GLY A 599 -18.36 -44.58 5.85
CA GLY A 599 -18.75 -44.89 7.22
C GLY A 599 -18.75 -46.39 7.53
N GLY A 600 -18.30 -46.76 8.72
CA GLY A 600 -18.29 -48.15 9.21
C GLY A 600 -18.06 -48.22 10.72
N LEU A 601 -19.04 -48.77 11.45
CA LEU A 601 -19.02 -48.86 12.90
C LEU A 601 -18.06 -49.96 13.39
N PHE A 602 -16.85 -49.61 13.84
CA PHE A 602 -16.22 -50.11 15.10
C PHE A 602 -14.85 -49.43 15.34
N ARG A 603 -14.55 -49.02 16.58
CA ARG A 603 -13.25 -48.39 16.92
C ARG A 603 -12.13 -49.44 17.08
N SER A 604 -11.11 -49.33 16.25
CA SER A 604 -9.71 -49.55 16.67
C SER A 604 -8.99 -48.21 16.55
N SER A 605 -8.63 -47.58 17.67
CA SER A 605 -7.97 -46.27 17.67
C SER A 605 -6.68 -46.30 16.87
N ASP A 606 -6.46 -45.31 16.01
CA ASP A 606 -5.23 -45.22 15.21
C ASP A 606 -4.02 -44.98 16.14
N PRO A 607 -2.94 -45.76 16.06
CA PRO A 607 -1.71 -45.51 16.82
C PRO A 607 -1.18 -44.08 16.65
N ASP A 608 -1.27 -43.50 15.45
CA ASP A 608 -0.82 -42.13 15.17
C ASP A 608 -1.75 -41.09 15.84
N GLU A 609 -3.05 -41.39 16.01
CA GLU A 609 -4.00 -40.53 16.72
C GLU A 609 -3.71 -40.51 18.24
N LEU A 610 -3.39 -41.67 18.83
CA LEU A 610 -2.99 -41.76 20.24
C LEU A 610 -1.67 -41.04 20.52
N LEU A 611 -0.72 -41.09 19.59
CA LEU A 611 0.54 -40.31 19.67
C LEU A 611 0.27 -38.80 19.60
N LEU A 612 -0.59 -38.36 18.67
CA LEU A 612 -1.01 -36.95 18.60
C LEU A 612 -1.75 -36.50 19.86
N ARG A 613 -2.60 -37.35 20.46
CA ARG A 613 -3.27 -37.08 21.75
C ARG A 613 -2.27 -36.81 22.87
N GLY A 614 -1.25 -37.66 23.02
CA GLY A 614 -0.18 -37.45 24.01
C GLY A 614 0.57 -36.13 23.78
N TRP A 615 0.91 -35.84 22.52
CA TRP A 615 1.60 -34.61 22.12
C TRP A 615 0.80 -33.33 22.41
N PHE A 616 -0.49 -33.28 22.04
CA PHE A 616 -1.32 -32.11 22.34
C PHE A 616 -1.67 -31.97 23.83
N SER A 617 -1.65 -33.05 24.62
CA SER A 617 -1.82 -33.01 26.07
C SER A 617 -0.62 -32.37 26.78
N GLU A 618 0.62 -32.66 26.34
CA GLU A 618 1.83 -31.98 26.84
C GLU A 618 1.87 -30.48 26.46
N LEU A 619 1.15 -30.07 25.42
CA LEU A 619 1.02 -28.67 25.00
C LEU A 619 -0.19 -27.92 25.62
N ASP A 620 -0.93 -28.54 26.55
CA ASP A 620 -2.18 -28.03 27.15
C ASP A 620 -3.35 -27.76 26.17
N VAL A 621 -3.37 -28.44 25.03
CA VAL A 621 -4.36 -28.22 23.96
C VAL A 621 -4.92 -29.51 23.35
N GLU A 622 -5.06 -30.57 24.16
CA GLU A 622 -5.65 -31.85 23.73
C GLU A 622 -7.05 -31.69 23.09
N TRP A 623 -7.81 -30.69 23.53
CA TRP A 623 -9.13 -30.31 22.98
C TRP A 623 -9.09 -29.95 21.48
N VAL A 624 -7.95 -29.49 20.94
CA VAL A 624 -7.78 -29.16 19.52
C VAL A 624 -8.06 -30.35 18.60
N LEU A 625 -7.83 -31.59 19.07
CA LEU A 625 -8.12 -32.79 18.29
C LEU A 625 -9.59 -32.93 17.90
N GLN A 626 -10.51 -32.38 18.70
CA GLN A 626 -11.96 -32.47 18.54
C GLN A 626 -12.52 -31.48 17.50
N THR A 627 -11.72 -30.50 17.05
CA THR A 627 -12.18 -29.36 16.22
C THR A 627 -12.42 -29.67 14.73
N GLY A 628 -12.80 -30.91 14.39
CA GLY A 628 -12.73 -31.41 13.00
C GLY A 628 -13.73 -32.48 12.55
N GLU A 629 -14.79 -32.76 13.30
CA GLU A 629 -15.89 -33.65 12.84
C GLU A 629 -17.12 -32.86 12.33
N GLU A 630 -18.05 -33.56 11.69
CA GLU A 630 -18.92 -33.03 10.62
C GLU A 630 -19.95 -31.94 11.03
N ASN A 631 -20.38 -31.15 10.03
CA ASN A 631 -21.57 -30.29 10.03
C ASN A 631 -21.62 -29.10 11.01
N GLY A 632 -20.69 -28.15 10.89
CA GLY A 632 -20.97 -26.69 10.92
C GLY A 632 -21.46 -26.02 12.22
N ASP A 633 -21.92 -26.80 13.20
CA ASP A 633 -22.52 -26.36 14.47
C ASP A 633 -21.83 -27.05 15.66
N MET A 634 -20.56 -27.45 15.48
CA MET A 634 -19.67 -27.72 16.61
C MET A 634 -19.24 -26.38 17.22
N VAL A 635 -20.21 -25.74 17.88
CA VAL A 635 -20.00 -24.76 18.95
C VAL A 635 -18.85 -25.25 19.82
N LEU A 636 -17.98 -24.34 20.25
CA LEU A 636 -17.00 -24.62 21.30
C LEU A 636 -17.77 -25.08 22.54
N ARG A 637 -17.89 -26.41 22.71
CA ARG A 637 -18.51 -27.00 23.89
C ARG A 637 -17.58 -26.72 25.06
N LEU A 638 -17.94 -25.66 25.78
CA LEU A 638 -17.46 -25.37 27.12
C LEU A 638 -18.01 -26.45 28.06
N GLU A 639 -17.48 -27.67 27.91
CA GLU A 639 -17.56 -28.70 28.93
C GLU A 639 -16.92 -28.09 30.18
N ASP A 640 -17.74 -27.96 31.23
CA ASP A 640 -17.63 -26.96 32.29
C ASP A 640 -17.65 -25.49 31.78
N GLY A 641 -18.77 -24.81 32.02
CA GLY A 641 -19.05 -23.42 31.60
C GLY A 641 -18.27 -22.35 32.38
N CYS A 642 -16.95 -22.50 32.46
CA CYS A 642 -16.03 -21.70 33.27
C CYS A 642 -14.82 -21.17 32.48
N VAL A 643 -14.64 -21.62 31.23
CA VAL A 643 -13.56 -21.21 30.32
C VAL A 643 -14.08 -20.15 29.33
N SER A 644 -13.30 -19.09 29.10
CA SER A 644 -13.64 -18.05 28.11
C SER A 644 -12.97 -18.30 26.75
N LEU A 645 -13.53 -17.72 25.69
CA LEU A 645 -12.91 -17.74 24.35
C LEU A 645 -11.48 -17.19 24.37
N GLN A 646 -11.24 -16.16 25.19
CA GLN A 646 -9.91 -15.58 25.44
C GLN A 646 -8.93 -16.59 26.04
N ASP A 647 -9.31 -17.39 27.04
CA ASP A 647 -8.43 -18.39 27.65
C ASP A 647 -8.07 -19.52 26.66
N LEU A 648 -9.02 -19.93 25.79
CA LEU A 648 -8.74 -20.88 24.70
C LEU A 648 -7.72 -20.31 23.70
N MET A 649 -7.86 -19.03 23.32
CA MET A 649 -6.89 -18.36 22.44
C MET A 649 -5.51 -18.26 23.11
N GLU A 650 -5.41 -17.88 24.38
CA GLU A 650 -4.14 -17.78 25.11
C GLU A 650 -3.44 -19.14 25.25
N ARG A 651 -4.16 -20.22 25.57
CA ARG A 651 -3.60 -21.59 25.59
C ARG A 651 -3.10 -22.01 24.22
N TRP A 652 -3.88 -21.75 23.18
CA TRP A 652 -3.52 -22.10 21.79
C TRP A 652 -2.26 -21.35 21.32
N ILE A 653 -2.11 -20.06 21.66
CA ILE A 653 -0.91 -19.28 21.33
C ILE A 653 0.33 -19.86 22.02
N ARG A 654 0.26 -20.19 23.33
CA ARG A 654 1.35 -20.86 24.06
C ARG A 654 1.74 -22.19 23.42
N ALA A 655 0.74 -23.00 23.06
CA ALA A 655 0.94 -24.30 22.44
C ALA A 655 1.59 -24.21 21.05
N LEU A 656 1.11 -23.30 20.19
CA LEU A 656 1.68 -23.12 18.85
C LEU A 656 3.11 -22.58 18.91
N LYS A 657 3.39 -21.54 19.70
CA LYS A 657 4.77 -21.02 19.87
C LYS A 657 5.73 -22.10 20.38
N THR A 658 5.31 -22.91 21.35
CA THR A 658 6.12 -24.05 21.85
C THR A 658 6.35 -25.08 20.74
N MET A 659 5.29 -25.49 20.03
CA MET A 659 5.38 -26.42 18.90
C MET A 659 6.35 -25.94 17.82
N VAL A 660 6.32 -24.64 17.47
CA VAL A 660 7.20 -24.05 16.46
C VAL A 660 8.65 -24.15 16.89
N GLN A 661 8.98 -23.79 18.13
CA GLN A 661 10.34 -23.91 18.67
C GLN A 661 10.80 -25.37 18.68
N VAL A 662 9.98 -26.30 19.21
CA VAL A 662 10.31 -27.73 19.29
C VAL A 662 10.58 -28.31 17.89
N LEU A 663 9.71 -28.05 16.91
CA LEU A 663 9.89 -28.55 15.55
C LEU A 663 11.13 -27.95 14.88
N CYS A 664 11.35 -26.64 14.99
CA CYS A 664 12.50 -25.96 14.38
C CYS A 664 13.84 -26.40 14.98
N ILE A 665 13.92 -26.62 16.30
CA ILE A 665 15.13 -27.14 16.96
C ILE A 665 15.36 -28.61 16.57
N THR A 666 14.31 -29.44 16.57
CA THR A 666 14.39 -30.86 16.16
C THR A 666 14.90 -31.00 14.71
N GLN A 667 14.41 -30.17 13.79
CA GLN A 667 14.90 -30.14 12.41
C GLN A 667 16.39 -29.77 12.33
N ARG A 668 16.82 -28.78 13.11
CA ARG A 668 18.23 -28.35 13.18
C ARG A 668 19.13 -29.46 13.72
N GLU A 669 18.70 -30.23 14.73
CA GLU A 669 19.47 -31.38 15.21
C GLU A 669 19.57 -32.49 14.16
N LEU A 670 18.46 -32.88 13.54
CA LEU A 670 18.45 -33.88 12.46
C LEU A 670 19.39 -33.47 11.32
N ARG A 671 19.42 -32.18 10.97
CA ARG A 671 20.37 -31.59 10.00
C ARG A 671 21.82 -31.58 10.51
N ALA A 672 22.07 -31.22 11.77
CA ALA A 672 23.39 -31.17 12.39
C ALA A 672 24.07 -32.55 12.53
N THR A 673 23.32 -33.65 12.49
CA THR A 673 23.91 -35.00 12.37
C THR A 673 24.62 -35.24 11.03
N VAL A 674 24.53 -34.32 10.06
CA VAL A 674 25.43 -34.23 8.89
C VAL A 674 26.65 -33.40 9.29
N PRO A 675 27.84 -34.01 9.52
CA PRO A 675 29.01 -33.23 9.85
C PRO A 675 29.44 -32.43 8.63
N THR A 676 29.65 -31.13 8.78
CA THR A 676 30.55 -30.40 7.89
C THR A 676 31.90 -31.14 7.94
N VAL A 677 32.36 -31.68 6.80
CA VAL A 677 33.55 -32.55 6.77
C VAL A 677 34.81 -31.71 6.84
N VAL A 678 35.03 -31.15 8.02
CA VAL A 678 36.25 -30.44 8.34
C VAL A 678 37.31 -31.53 8.64
N GLY A 679 37.99 -32.04 7.60
CA GLY A 679 39.17 -32.93 7.72
C GLY A 679 39.37 -33.93 6.58
N VAL A 680 40.50 -33.92 5.86
CA VAL A 680 40.79 -34.91 4.78
C VAL A 680 40.83 -36.34 5.33
N ARG A 681 41.42 -36.56 6.51
CA ARG A 681 41.38 -37.85 7.22
C ARG A 681 39.97 -38.27 7.64
N SER A 682 39.06 -37.32 7.83
CA SER A 682 37.64 -37.57 8.09
C SER A 682 36.89 -37.91 6.81
N ALA A 683 37.18 -37.21 5.70
CA ALA A 683 36.63 -37.52 4.38
C ALA A 683 36.98 -38.94 3.92
N ILE A 684 38.23 -39.38 4.08
CA ILE A 684 38.64 -40.76 3.77
C ILE A 684 37.87 -41.77 4.63
N ARG A 685 37.67 -41.49 5.93
CA ARG A 685 36.86 -42.34 6.81
C ARG A 685 35.39 -42.38 6.38
N TYR A 686 34.84 -41.24 5.95
CA TYR A 686 33.48 -41.12 5.43
C TYR A 686 33.28 -41.92 4.13
N PHE A 687 34.18 -41.78 3.15
CA PHE A 687 34.16 -42.56 1.91
C PHE A 687 34.30 -44.06 2.12
N LEU A 688 35.05 -44.50 3.15
CA LEU A 688 35.12 -45.92 3.53
C LEU A 688 33.82 -46.42 4.19
N THR A 689 33.03 -45.54 4.82
CA THR A 689 31.70 -45.90 5.38
C THR A 689 30.54 -45.75 4.39
N ASP A 690 30.69 -45.01 3.29
CA ASP A 690 29.60 -44.72 2.33
C ASP A 690 29.15 -45.97 1.52
N PHE A 691 29.94 -47.06 1.56
CA PHE A 691 29.50 -48.38 1.10
C PHE A 691 28.34 -48.97 1.93
N ALA A 692 28.06 -48.47 3.14
CA ALA A 692 26.93 -48.87 3.98
C ALA A 692 25.66 -48.04 3.68
N GLY A 693 25.16 -48.15 2.44
CA GLY A 693 24.03 -47.35 1.91
C GLY A 693 22.69 -47.47 2.68
N GLU A 694 22.57 -48.40 3.61
CA GLU A 694 21.44 -48.51 4.55
C GLU A 694 21.34 -47.29 5.48
N ASN A 695 22.47 -46.77 5.97
CA ASN A 695 22.49 -45.65 6.92
C ASN A 695 21.95 -44.34 6.32
N LYS A 696 22.22 -44.11 5.02
CA LYS A 696 21.66 -42.97 4.28
C LYS A 696 20.14 -43.08 4.15
N LYS A 697 19.64 -44.21 3.65
CA LYS A 697 18.20 -44.47 3.52
C LYS A 697 17.46 -44.37 4.86
N LYS A 698 18.05 -44.89 5.95
CA LYS A 698 17.47 -44.80 7.29
C LYS A 698 17.33 -43.36 7.78
N ARG A 699 18.32 -42.50 7.52
CA ARG A 699 18.27 -41.07 7.86
C ARG A 699 17.26 -40.31 7.00
N GLU A 700 17.22 -40.57 5.69
CA GLU A 700 16.24 -39.99 4.77
C GLU A 700 14.80 -40.37 5.18
N HIS A 701 14.61 -41.59 5.69
CA HIS A 701 13.33 -42.04 6.26
C HIS A 701 12.99 -41.33 7.58
N GLU A 702 13.92 -41.23 8.54
CA GLU A 702 13.71 -40.56 9.84
C GLU A 702 13.34 -39.06 9.65
N ILE A 703 13.97 -38.38 8.69
CA ILE A 703 13.62 -37.00 8.28
C ILE A 703 12.21 -36.94 7.65
N LEU A 704 11.85 -37.88 6.78
CA LEU A 704 10.52 -37.92 6.16
C LEU A 704 9.40 -38.24 7.16
N GLN A 705 9.65 -39.12 8.14
CA GLN A 705 8.73 -39.38 9.26
C GLN A 705 8.52 -38.12 10.10
N PHE A 706 9.60 -37.41 10.48
CA PHE A 706 9.52 -36.13 11.18
C PHE A 706 8.69 -35.11 10.40
N MET A 707 8.91 -34.95 9.09
CA MET A 707 8.14 -34.00 8.27
C MET A 707 6.65 -34.37 8.15
N ARG A 708 6.31 -35.67 8.11
CA ARG A 708 4.90 -36.12 8.17
C ARG A 708 4.26 -35.83 9.53
N PHE A 709 4.97 -36.10 10.63
CA PHE A 709 4.50 -35.79 11.99
C PHE A 709 4.29 -34.28 12.20
N ALA A 710 5.24 -33.47 11.74
CA ALA A 710 5.15 -32.01 11.77
C ALA A 710 3.92 -31.53 10.98
N LYS A 711 3.74 -32.02 9.74
CA LYS A 711 2.57 -31.67 8.90
C LYS A 711 1.25 -32.05 9.60
N ALA A 712 1.14 -33.27 10.13
CA ALA A 712 -0.07 -33.71 10.84
C ALA A 712 -0.37 -32.87 12.09
N SER A 713 0.66 -32.54 12.88
CA SER A 713 0.55 -31.71 14.08
C SER A 713 0.08 -30.28 13.76
N ILE A 714 0.73 -29.63 12.80
CA ILE A 714 0.43 -28.24 12.42
C ILE A 714 -0.96 -28.14 11.77
N LEU A 715 -1.34 -29.11 10.91
CA LEU A 715 -2.68 -29.14 10.31
C LEU A 715 -3.79 -29.21 11.37
N ARG A 716 -3.60 -30.02 12.42
CA ARG A 716 -4.55 -30.11 13.53
C ARG A 716 -4.55 -28.84 14.38
N MET A 717 -3.38 -28.24 14.67
CA MET A 717 -3.29 -26.95 15.37
C MET A 717 -4.04 -25.84 14.62
N LEU A 718 -3.95 -25.82 13.29
CA LEU A 718 -4.65 -24.87 12.42
C LEU A 718 -6.16 -25.18 12.27
N ALA A 719 -6.70 -26.28 12.81
CA ALA A 719 -8.15 -26.52 12.80
C ALA A 719 -8.89 -25.55 13.76
N PHE A 720 -8.32 -25.25 14.92
CA PHE A 720 -8.87 -24.21 15.84
C PHE A 720 -9.02 -22.85 15.15
N VAL A 721 -8.11 -22.48 14.25
CA VAL A 721 -8.18 -21.22 13.48
C VAL A 721 -9.46 -21.14 12.64
N ASP A 722 -10.00 -22.28 12.17
CA ASP A 722 -11.30 -22.27 11.48
C ASP A 722 -12.47 -22.06 12.45
N ALA A 723 -12.42 -22.68 13.63
CA ALA A 723 -13.46 -22.60 14.64
C ALA A 723 -13.54 -21.23 15.33
N VAL A 724 -12.38 -20.68 15.75
CA VAL A 724 -12.31 -19.39 16.44
C VAL A 724 -12.76 -18.24 15.54
N ALA A 725 -12.45 -18.29 14.24
CA ALA A 725 -12.91 -17.29 13.26
C ALA A 725 -14.44 -17.35 13.05
N ILE A 726 -15.07 -18.53 13.13
CA ILE A 726 -16.52 -18.67 13.06
C ILE A 726 -17.17 -18.17 14.36
N ALA A 727 -16.63 -18.55 15.52
CA ALA A 727 -17.11 -18.10 16.82
C ALA A 727 -17.07 -16.57 16.94
N ALA A 728 -15.96 -15.93 16.58
CA ALA A 728 -15.77 -14.49 16.63
C ALA A 728 -16.70 -13.70 15.66
N LEU A 729 -17.05 -14.29 14.51
CA LEU A 729 -18.03 -13.70 13.60
C LEU A 729 -19.46 -13.75 14.17
N ASN A 730 -19.80 -14.77 14.96
CA ASN A 730 -21.10 -14.90 15.63
C ASN A 730 -21.15 -14.19 17.00
N ASP A 731 -20.01 -13.75 17.54
CA ASP A 731 -19.93 -13.14 18.87
C ASP A 731 -20.65 -11.78 18.95
N HIS A 732 -21.35 -11.59 20.08
CA HIS A 732 -21.97 -10.33 20.50
C HIS A 732 -21.01 -9.44 21.31
N GLN A 733 -19.98 -10.00 21.93
CA GLN A 733 -18.95 -9.30 22.71
C GLN A 733 -17.70 -8.97 21.87
N ALA A 734 -17.90 -8.60 20.60
CA ALA A 734 -16.83 -8.34 19.64
C ALA A 734 -15.81 -7.27 20.10
N THR A 735 -16.19 -6.38 21.02
CA THR A 735 -15.30 -5.42 21.68
C THR A 735 -14.23 -6.09 22.55
N GLU A 736 -14.59 -7.10 23.35
CA GLU A 736 -13.70 -7.76 24.31
C GLU A 736 -12.92 -8.92 23.66
N THR A 737 -13.48 -9.55 22.61
CA THR A 737 -12.85 -10.67 21.87
C THR A 737 -11.81 -10.20 20.83
N LEU A 738 -11.93 -8.97 20.31
CA LEU A 738 -11.05 -8.43 19.26
C LEU A 738 -9.55 -8.42 19.63
N PRO A 739 -9.13 -8.01 20.85
CA PRO A 739 -7.72 -8.08 21.26
C PRO A 739 -7.12 -9.49 21.18
N GLY A 740 -7.86 -10.52 21.59
CA GLY A 740 -7.40 -11.91 21.51
C GLY A 740 -7.29 -12.42 20.07
N MET A 741 -8.26 -12.07 19.21
CA MET A 741 -8.21 -12.43 17.80
C MET A 741 -7.01 -11.80 17.06
N LEU A 742 -6.64 -10.56 17.40
CA LEU A 742 -5.42 -9.92 16.90
C LEU A 742 -4.15 -10.68 17.32
N GLN A 743 -4.09 -11.18 18.56
CA GLN A 743 -2.97 -12.02 19.03
C GLN A 743 -2.91 -13.38 18.31
N VAL A 744 -4.05 -14.01 18.03
CA VAL A 744 -4.11 -15.25 17.23
C VAL A 744 -3.62 -15.01 15.80
N TYR A 745 -4.02 -13.90 15.16
CA TYR A 745 -3.51 -13.52 13.83
C TYR A 745 -2.00 -13.26 13.86
N ARG A 746 -1.49 -12.53 14.85
CA ARG A 746 -0.05 -12.27 15.00
C ARG A 746 0.75 -13.57 15.17
N CYS A 747 0.27 -14.50 16.00
CA CYS A 747 0.88 -15.83 16.14
C CYS A 747 0.93 -16.60 14.80
N VAL A 748 -0.18 -16.62 14.05
CA VAL A 748 -0.23 -17.24 12.70
C VAL A 748 0.68 -16.52 11.69
N MET A 749 0.89 -15.21 11.82
CA MET A 749 1.83 -14.45 10.99
C MET A 749 3.27 -14.82 11.32
N ASP A 750 3.71 -14.47 12.53
CA ASP A 750 5.11 -14.45 12.97
C ASP A 750 5.73 -15.86 12.91
N ASP A 751 5.02 -16.88 13.39
CA ASP A 751 5.53 -18.26 13.44
C ASP A 751 5.46 -19.02 12.10
N SER A 752 4.61 -18.59 11.16
CA SER A 752 4.45 -19.29 9.87
C SER A 752 5.74 -19.31 9.02
N GLY A 753 6.57 -18.27 9.11
CA GLY A 753 7.83 -18.18 8.38
C GLY A 753 8.83 -19.28 8.80
N ALA A 754 8.91 -19.57 10.09
CA ALA A 754 9.80 -20.61 10.63
C ALA A 754 9.36 -22.02 10.20
N ILE A 755 8.05 -22.30 10.27
CA ILE A 755 7.46 -23.56 9.80
C ILE A 755 7.68 -23.75 8.29
N LEU A 756 7.52 -22.71 7.48
CA LEU A 756 7.70 -22.81 6.03
C LEU A 756 9.17 -22.95 5.64
N ALA A 757 10.10 -22.31 6.35
CA ALA A 757 11.53 -22.56 6.18
C ALA A 757 11.88 -24.05 6.45
N MET A 758 11.34 -24.63 7.52
CA MET A 758 11.54 -26.05 7.87
C MET A 758 11.14 -27.00 6.72
N PHE A 759 9.96 -26.81 6.10
CA PHE A 759 9.53 -27.65 4.97
C PHE A 759 10.29 -27.39 3.66
N LYS A 760 10.82 -26.17 3.46
CA LYS A 760 11.62 -25.80 2.28
C LYS A 760 13.04 -26.37 2.32
N GLU A 761 13.62 -26.51 3.51
CA GLU A 761 15.01 -26.96 3.67
C GLU A 761 15.20 -28.49 3.60
N ALA A 762 14.14 -29.28 3.67
CA ALA A 762 14.24 -30.75 3.57
C ALA A 762 14.14 -31.25 2.12
N SER A 763 15.04 -32.16 1.77
CA SER A 763 15.04 -32.85 0.48
C SER A 763 13.73 -33.63 0.28
N ASN A 764 13.18 -33.56 -0.93
CA ASN A 764 11.95 -34.26 -1.35
C ASN A 764 10.64 -33.81 -0.65
N THR A 765 10.61 -32.67 0.05
CA THR A 765 9.39 -32.14 0.70
C THR A 765 8.81 -30.87 0.06
N THR A 766 9.21 -30.51 -1.16
CA THR A 766 8.73 -29.30 -1.88
C THR A 766 7.20 -29.21 -1.95
N SER A 767 6.51 -30.32 -2.23
CA SER A 767 5.04 -30.36 -2.24
C SER A 767 4.42 -30.15 -0.84
N MET A 768 5.09 -30.57 0.23
CA MET A 768 4.64 -30.28 1.60
C MET A 768 4.81 -28.79 1.93
N PHE A 769 5.87 -28.14 1.44
CA PHE A 769 6.04 -26.69 1.54
C PHE A 769 4.93 -25.93 0.81
N GLU A 770 4.62 -26.32 -0.44
CA GLU A 770 3.55 -25.69 -1.25
C GLU A 770 2.17 -25.89 -0.62
N ASP A 771 1.84 -27.12 -0.19
CA ASP A 771 0.62 -27.44 0.56
C ASP A 771 0.47 -26.54 1.80
N MET A 772 1.51 -26.52 2.66
CA MET A 772 1.44 -25.79 3.93
C MET A 772 1.38 -24.28 3.71
N ASN A 773 2.11 -23.74 2.73
CA ASN A 773 2.03 -22.31 2.38
C ASN A 773 0.62 -21.93 1.92
N CYS A 774 0.02 -22.74 1.04
CA CYS A 774 -1.37 -22.58 0.59
C CYS A 774 -2.37 -22.61 1.75
N ILE A 775 -2.13 -23.47 2.75
CA ILE A 775 -2.98 -23.58 3.94
C ILE A 775 -2.78 -22.38 4.89
N PHE A 776 -1.56 -21.97 5.21
CA PHE A 776 -1.30 -20.79 6.03
C PHE A 776 -1.92 -19.53 5.44
N LEU A 777 -1.82 -19.32 4.12
CA LEU A 777 -2.44 -18.19 3.43
C LEU A 777 -3.98 -18.19 3.58
N LYS A 778 -4.64 -19.36 3.43
CA LYS A 778 -6.09 -19.50 3.63
C LYS A 778 -6.51 -19.22 5.08
N LYS A 779 -5.77 -19.75 6.07
CA LYS A 779 -6.05 -19.59 7.49
C LYS A 779 -5.87 -18.15 7.95
N ARG A 780 -4.76 -17.51 7.53
CA ARG A 780 -4.48 -16.08 7.73
C ARG A 780 -5.59 -15.21 7.16
N LYS A 781 -6.00 -15.44 5.90
CA LYS A 781 -7.09 -14.70 5.28
C LYS A 781 -8.40 -14.84 6.07
N LYS A 782 -8.77 -16.05 6.50
CA LYS A 782 -10.01 -16.25 7.29
C LYS A 782 -9.97 -15.51 8.64
N LEU A 783 -8.82 -15.44 9.31
CA LEU A 783 -8.65 -14.60 10.50
C LEU A 783 -8.74 -13.10 10.16
N SER A 784 -8.14 -12.68 9.05
CA SER A 784 -8.26 -11.32 8.50
C SER A 784 -9.71 -10.92 8.29
N ASP A 785 -10.49 -11.76 7.60
CA ASP A 785 -11.92 -11.61 7.33
C ASP A 785 -12.75 -11.51 8.63
N ALA A 786 -12.43 -12.34 9.65
CA ALA A 786 -13.09 -12.29 10.95
C ALA A 786 -12.76 -11.02 11.74
N ILE A 787 -11.49 -10.65 11.84
CA ILE A 787 -11.03 -9.46 12.58
C ILE A 787 -11.56 -8.18 11.95
N TRP A 788 -11.54 -8.08 10.62
CA TRP A 788 -12.14 -6.95 9.92
C TRP A 788 -13.65 -6.84 10.20
N GLY A 789 -14.38 -7.96 10.16
CA GLY A 789 -15.79 -8.01 10.54
C GLY A 789 -16.05 -7.56 11.99
N MET A 790 -15.15 -7.86 12.93
CA MET A 790 -15.23 -7.39 14.31
C MET A 790 -14.90 -5.90 14.44
N MET A 791 -13.86 -5.41 13.76
CA MET A 791 -13.51 -3.99 13.73
C MET A 791 -14.66 -3.14 13.19
N GLU A 792 -15.32 -3.60 12.12
CA GLU A 792 -16.50 -2.93 11.57
C GLU A 792 -17.72 -3.00 12.51
N LYS A 793 -17.96 -4.13 13.22
CA LYS A 793 -18.97 -4.19 14.29
C LYS A 793 -18.69 -3.15 15.39
N VAL A 794 -17.45 -3.07 15.87
CA VAL A 794 -17.04 -2.14 16.94
C VAL A 794 -17.15 -0.69 16.47
N ARG A 795 -16.65 -0.37 15.27
CA ARG A 795 -16.78 0.97 14.66
C ARG A 795 -18.24 1.35 14.43
N ALA A 796 -19.11 0.42 14.02
CA ALA A 796 -20.53 0.67 13.84
C ALA A 796 -21.27 0.90 15.18
N SER A 797 -20.91 0.18 16.25
CA SER A 797 -21.51 0.36 17.59
C SER A 797 -21.24 1.72 18.21
N PHE A 798 -20.17 2.42 17.79
CA PHE A 798 -19.93 3.82 18.16
C PHE A 798 -20.77 4.83 17.37
N LEU A 799 -21.44 4.41 16.30
CA LEU A 799 -22.20 5.26 15.38
C LEU A 799 -23.72 5.01 15.45
N THR A 800 -24.19 4.20 16.41
CA THR A 800 -25.62 4.05 16.71
C THR A 800 -26.10 5.18 17.63
N CYS A 801 -27.34 5.62 17.42
CA CYS A 801 -27.89 6.82 18.07
C CYS A 801 -27.95 6.70 19.61
N ASP A 802 -28.15 5.49 20.14
CA ASP A 802 -28.33 5.25 21.57
C ASP A 802 -27.06 5.49 22.40
N CYS A 803 -25.89 5.36 21.77
CA CYS A 803 -24.59 5.63 22.43
C CYS A 803 -24.24 7.13 22.51
N TRP A 804 -25.14 8.03 22.08
CA TRP A 804 -24.98 9.49 22.12
C TRP A 804 -26.09 10.20 22.90
N GLN A 805 -26.88 9.45 23.69
CA GLN A 805 -27.88 10.03 24.59
C GLN A 805 -27.22 10.68 25.81
N PHE A 806 -27.64 11.91 26.16
CA PHE A 806 -27.06 12.67 27.26
C PHE A 806 -27.42 12.10 28.64
N SER A 807 -26.41 11.64 29.37
CA SER A 807 -26.43 11.65 30.83
C SER A 807 -26.55 13.08 31.38
N ARG A 808 -27.11 13.25 32.58
CA ARG A 808 -27.37 14.57 33.20
C ARG A 808 -26.13 15.49 33.37
N GLU A 809 -24.93 14.93 33.31
CA GLU A 809 -23.66 15.65 33.38
C GLU A 809 -23.20 16.02 31.96
N VAL A 810 -23.71 17.16 31.45
CA VAL A 810 -23.47 17.67 30.08
C VAL A 810 -22.04 18.21 29.89
N GLU A 811 -21.27 18.31 30.97
CA GLU A 811 -20.10 19.21 31.06
C GLU A 811 -18.74 18.46 31.09
N ASP A 812 -18.73 17.13 31.12
CA ASP A 812 -17.50 16.33 31.08
C ASP A 812 -17.17 15.82 29.65
N VAL A 813 -16.01 15.17 29.50
CA VAL A 813 -15.65 14.42 28.29
C VAL A 813 -16.56 13.21 28.16
N HIS A 814 -17.30 13.15 27.05
CA HIS A 814 -18.36 12.19 26.80
C HIS A 814 -17.85 10.74 26.85
N LYS A 815 -18.65 9.83 27.41
CA LYS A 815 -18.28 8.42 27.61
C LYS A 815 -17.82 7.76 26.30
N THR A 816 -18.52 8.03 25.21
CA THR A 816 -18.22 7.47 23.88
C THR A 816 -16.90 8.01 23.31
N THR A 817 -16.54 9.27 23.58
CA THR A 817 -15.21 9.83 23.26
C THR A 817 -14.09 9.04 23.95
N ARG A 818 -14.24 8.75 25.25
CA ARG A 818 -13.25 7.99 26.03
C ARG A 818 -13.10 6.55 25.48
N LEU A 819 -14.21 5.90 25.13
CA LEU A 819 -14.22 4.54 24.57
C LEU A 819 -13.65 4.47 23.14
N MET A 820 -13.98 5.43 22.26
CA MET A 820 -13.43 5.51 20.91
C MET A 820 -11.91 5.78 20.94
N MET A 821 -11.42 6.63 21.85
CA MET A 821 -9.97 6.80 22.02
C MET A 821 -9.29 5.52 22.53
N ASN A 822 -9.90 4.75 23.44
CA ASN A 822 -9.37 3.44 23.86
C ASN A 822 -9.28 2.45 22.68
N TYR A 823 -10.27 2.44 21.78
CA TYR A 823 -10.23 1.66 20.54
C TYR A 823 -9.11 2.13 19.60
N ILE A 824 -8.92 3.44 19.42
CA ILE A 824 -7.79 4.01 18.67
C ILE A 824 -6.43 3.61 19.26
N MET A 825 -6.27 3.58 20.59
CA MET A 825 -5.05 3.08 21.25
C MET A 825 -4.81 1.58 20.96
N LEU A 826 -5.87 0.76 20.93
CA LEU A 826 -5.80 -0.66 20.57
C LEU A 826 -5.34 -0.85 19.12
N LEU A 827 -5.85 -0.04 18.18
CA LEU A 827 -5.41 -0.05 16.78
C LEU A 827 -3.93 0.31 16.67
N ARG A 828 -3.47 1.42 17.28
CA ARG A 828 -2.05 1.83 17.25
C ARG A 828 -1.11 0.75 17.81
N ARG A 829 -1.49 0.07 18.89
CA ARG A 829 -0.68 -1.01 19.50
C ARG A 829 -0.55 -2.27 18.63
N ASN A 830 -1.42 -2.46 17.65
CA ASN A 830 -1.42 -3.63 16.76
C ASN A 830 -1.03 -3.26 15.31
N GLU A 831 -0.31 -2.15 15.14
CA GLU A 831 0.03 -1.55 13.84
C GLU A 831 0.57 -2.54 12.80
N ASP A 832 1.57 -3.37 13.15
CA ASP A 832 2.15 -4.35 12.23
C ASP A 832 1.11 -5.33 11.69
N ALA A 833 0.35 -5.96 12.59
CA ALA A 833 -0.64 -6.98 12.26
C ALA A 833 -1.83 -6.37 11.50
N LEU A 834 -2.26 -5.18 11.90
CA LEU A 834 -3.36 -4.47 11.26
C LEU A 834 -2.99 -3.94 9.88
N ASN A 835 -1.75 -3.54 9.61
CA ASN A 835 -1.35 -3.18 8.25
C ASN A 835 -1.57 -4.35 7.26
N PHE A 836 -1.21 -5.59 7.63
CA PHE A 836 -1.51 -6.76 6.80
C PHE A 836 -3.02 -7.06 6.67
N ILE A 837 -3.81 -6.84 7.73
CA ILE A 837 -5.27 -7.03 7.69
C ILE A 837 -5.95 -5.96 6.80
N LEU A 838 -5.48 -4.71 6.87
CA LEU A 838 -5.99 -3.59 6.08
C LEU A 838 -5.57 -3.68 4.61
N GLN A 839 -4.41 -4.26 4.30
CA GLN A 839 -4.01 -4.68 2.95
C GLN A 839 -4.93 -5.79 2.39
N ASP A 840 -5.30 -6.77 3.22
CA ASP A 840 -6.27 -7.82 2.87
C ASP A 840 -7.66 -7.24 2.59
N HIS A 841 -8.09 -6.22 3.35
CA HIS A 841 -9.45 -5.65 3.34
C HIS A 841 -9.62 -4.33 2.61
N HIS A 842 -8.69 -4.00 1.71
CA HIS A 842 -8.80 -2.85 0.80
C HIS A 842 -8.85 -1.46 1.48
N PHE A 843 -8.31 -1.29 2.69
CA PHE A 843 -8.18 0.06 3.28
C PHE A 843 -7.19 0.94 2.48
N SER A 844 -6.25 0.31 1.77
CA SER A 844 -5.36 0.93 0.77
C SER A 844 -6.06 1.47 -0.49
N VAL A 845 -7.40 1.49 -0.53
CA VAL A 845 -8.17 2.19 -1.58
C VAL A 845 -8.17 3.71 -1.41
N PHE A 846 -7.87 4.22 -0.20
CA PHE A 846 -8.04 5.65 0.13
C PHE A 846 -6.74 6.47 0.26
N VAL A 847 -5.58 5.83 0.48
CA VAL A 847 -4.27 6.51 0.61
C VAL A 847 -3.20 5.72 -0.12
N SER A 848 -2.35 6.40 -0.90
CA SER A 848 -1.26 5.77 -1.64
C SER A 848 -0.08 5.39 -0.73
N GLU A 849 0.59 4.29 -1.05
CA GLU A 849 1.78 3.74 -0.38
C GLU A 849 3.04 4.65 -0.52
N ALA A 850 2.91 5.85 -1.09
CA ALA A 850 3.99 6.67 -1.64
C ALA A 850 5.02 7.16 -0.61
N GLU A 851 4.60 7.44 0.63
CA GLU A 851 5.47 8.00 1.69
C GLU A 851 5.50 7.16 2.98
N GLY A 852 5.24 5.84 2.87
CA GLY A 852 5.37 4.92 4.02
C GLY A 852 4.34 5.16 5.14
N PHE A 853 3.23 5.83 4.83
CA PHE A 853 2.16 6.06 5.80
C PHE A 853 1.38 4.77 6.08
N SER A 854 1.44 4.36 7.35
CA SER A 854 0.71 3.22 7.90
C SER A 854 -0.80 3.35 7.66
N LEU A 855 -1.42 2.30 7.12
CA LEU A 855 -2.87 2.23 6.89
C LEU A 855 -3.64 2.39 8.21
N VAL A 856 -3.02 1.98 9.32
CA VAL A 856 -3.56 2.13 10.68
C VAL A 856 -3.56 3.59 11.13
N VAL A 857 -2.60 4.41 10.71
CA VAL A 857 -2.62 5.87 10.97
C VAL A 857 -3.78 6.53 10.24
N ASN A 858 -4.05 6.14 8.99
CA ASN A 858 -5.16 6.67 8.22
C ASN A 858 -6.51 6.27 8.84
N LEU A 859 -6.70 4.99 9.18
CA LEU A 859 -7.87 4.50 9.93
C LEU A 859 -8.07 5.24 11.26
N ILE A 860 -6.99 5.60 11.97
CA ILE A 860 -7.05 6.41 13.19
C ILE A 860 -7.49 7.85 12.87
N VAL A 861 -6.94 8.50 11.85
CA VAL A 861 -7.33 9.86 11.42
C VAL A 861 -8.80 9.91 10.98
N ASP A 862 -9.28 8.91 10.25
CA ASP A 862 -10.68 8.78 9.85
C ASP A 862 -11.60 8.57 11.06
N THR A 863 -11.21 7.70 12.00
CA THR A 863 -11.98 7.42 13.22
C THR A 863 -12.03 8.65 14.14
N VAL A 864 -10.93 9.41 14.27
CA VAL A 864 -10.89 10.69 14.97
C VAL A 864 -11.78 11.72 14.27
N SER A 865 -11.68 11.88 12.96
CA SER A 865 -12.49 12.84 12.19
C SER A 865 -13.99 12.53 12.29
N CYS A 866 -14.36 11.24 12.30
CA CYS A 866 -15.73 10.79 12.49
C CYS A 866 -16.23 11.09 13.92
N LEU A 867 -15.42 10.78 14.95
CA LEU A 867 -15.70 11.11 16.35
C LEU A 867 -15.89 12.63 16.56
N GLU A 868 -15.02 13.45 15.98
CA GLU A 868 -15.14 14.92 16.02
C GLU A 868 -16.44 15.43 15.38
N GLN A 869 -16.84 14.86 14.23
CA GLN A 869 -18.07 15.24 13.57
C GLN A 869 -19.31 14.81 14.38
N GLN A 870 -19.33 13.59 14.92
CA GLN A 870 -20.40 13.14 15.81
C GLN A 870 -20.53 13.99 17.07
N LEU A 871 -19.40 14.45 17.64
CA LEU A 871 -19.42 15.40 18.76
C LEU A 871 -20.07 16.74 18.39
N VAL A 872 -19.78 17.29 17.21
CA VAL A 872 -20.45 18.50 16.70
C VAL A 872 -21.94 18.26 16.52
N ASP A 873 -22.34 17.16 15.89
CA ASP A 873 -23.74 16.86 15.59
C ASP A 873 -24.56 16.60 16.87
N THR A 874 -24.02 15.83 17.81
CA THR A 874 -24.60 15.58 19.13
C THR A 874 -24.77 16.90 19.91
N SER A 875 -23.83 17.84 19.79
CA SER A 875 -23.85 19.11 20.52
C SER A 875 -25.05 20.01 20.19
N TYR A 876 -25.69 19.85 19.02
CA TYR A 876 -26.88 20.65 18.67
C TYR A 876 -28.08 20.41 19.60
N SER A 877 -28.15 19.26 20.27
CA SER A 877 -29.17 18.97 21.27
C SER A 877 -28.94 19.68 22.62
N ILE A 878 -27.72 20.21 22.86
CA ILE A 878 -27.43 21.08 24.01
C ILE A 878 -28.06 22.45 23.74
N SER A 879 -29.19 22.74 24.39
CA SER A 879 -29.97 23.97 24.17
C SER A 879 -29.20 25.26 24.46
N ASP A 880 -28.34 25.28 25.49
CA ASP A 880 -27.51 26.45 25.80
C ASP A 880 -26.25 26.51 24.90
N PRO A 881 -26.02 27.60 24.16
CA PRO A 881 -24.87 27.70 23.26
C PRO A 881 -23.52 27.77 23.98
N GLY A 882 -23.47 28.13 25.26
CA GLY A 882 -22.26 28.18 26.08
C GLY A 882 -21.83 26.83 26.58
N LEU A 883 -22.76 26.07 27.17
CA LEU A 883 -22.54 24.66 27.51
C LEU A 883 -22.17 23.86 26.26
N ARG A 884 -22.75 24.18 25.09
CA ARG A 884 -22.33 23.60 23.80
C ARG A 884 -20.86 23.90 23.47
N CYS A 885 -20.39 25.12 23.67
CA CYS A 885 -18.98 25.46 23.45
C CYS A 885 -18.06 24.75 24.46
N ILE A 886 -18.43 24.65 25.74
CA ILE A 886 -17.64 23.94 26.76
C ILE A 886 -17.57 22.44 26.48
N PHE A 887 -18.70 21.79 26.19
CA PHE A 887 -18.77 20.39 25.79
C PHE A 887 -17.82 20.08 24.63
N LEU A 888 -17.84 20.93 23.59
CA LEU A 888 -16.93 20.80 22.45
C LEU A 888 -15.47 21.03 22.87
N MET A 889 -15.14 22.12 23.57
CA MET A 889 -13.77 22.36 24.04
C MET A 889 -13.21 21.21 24.89
N ASN A 890 -13.98 20.70 25.84
CA ASN A 890 -13.57 19.60 26.72
C ASN A 890 -13.28 18.31 25.93
N ASN A 891 -14.17 17.92 25.00
CA ASN A 891 -14.00 16.71 24.20
C ASN A 891 -12.87 16.83 23.16
N PHE A 892 -12.82 17.93 22.41
CA PHE A 892 -11.78 18.16 21.40
C PHE A 892 -10.38 18.30 22.03
N HIS A 893 -10.27 18.87 23.23
CA HIS A 893 -9.01 18.91 23.97
C HIS A 893 -8.56 17.52 24.43
N PHE A 894 -9.47 16.70 24.98
CA PHE A 894 -9.17 15.31 25.35
C PHE A 894 -8.72 14.47 24.15
N ILE A 895 -9.39 14.61 23.01
CA ILE A 895 -8.98 13.96 21.74
C ILE A 895 -7.56 14.41 21.37
N THR A 896 -7.29 15.72 21.35
CA THR A 896 -5.98 16.27 20.98
C THR A 896 -4.87 15.74 21.87
N GLN A 897 -5.04 15.78 23.20
CA GLN A 897 -4.07 15.24 24.17
C GLN A 897 -3.80 13.73 23.98
N LYS A 898 -4.82 12.94 23.61
CA LYS A 898 -4.64 11.51 23.31
C LYS A 898 -3.99 11.27 21.94
N VAL A 899 -4.33 12.08 20.94
CA VAL A 899 -3.72 12.04 19.59
C VAL A 899 -2.24 12.38 19.64
N GLU A 900 -1.83 13.38 20.43
CA GLU A 900 -0.41 13.70 20.68
C GLU A 900 0.34 12.51 21.32
N SER A 901 -0.30 11.80 22.26
CA SER A 901 0.31 10.64 22.93
C SER A 901 0.51 9.39 22.04
N LEU A 902 -0.07 9.37 20.84
CA LEU A 902 0.10 8.30 19.86
C LEU A 902 1.38 8.42 19.02
N LEU A 903 2.13 9.52 19.14
CA LEU A 903 3.33 9.84 18.35
C LEU A 903 3.10 9.75 16.82
N LEU A 904 1.96 10.27 16.36
CA LEU A 904 1.60 10.30 14.95
C LEU A 904 2.44 11.31 14.15
N PRO A 905 2.55 11.18 12.81
CA PRO A 905 3.32 12.10 11.97
C PRO A 905 2.89 13.56 12.13
N SER A 906 3.83 14.49 11.97
CA SER A 906 3.64 15.94 12.17
C SER A 906 2.63 16.62 11.23
N TRP A 907 2.16 15.93 10.18
CA TRP A 907 1.05 16.38 9.33
C TRP A 907 -0.33 16.07 9.89
N THR A 908 -0.42 15.21 10.91
CA THR A 908 -1.69 14.76 11.51
C THR A 908 -2.45 15.96 12.09
N PRO A 909 -3.68 16.27 11.62
CA PRO A 909 -4.35 17.51 12.04
C PRO A 909 -4.69 17.51 13.53
N THR A 910 -4.12 18.43 14.30
CA THR A 910 -4.57 18.73 15.67
C THR A 910 -5.75 19.69 15.63
N SER A 911 -6.74 19.46 16.49
CA SER A 911 -7.98 20.26 16.51
C SER A 911 -7.87 21.56 17.33
N GLU A 912 -6.64 21.98 17.64
CA GLU A 912 -6.32 23.17 18.41
C GLU A 912 -6.98 24.44 17.85
N PHE A 913 -7.05 24.58 16.51
CA PHE A 913 -7.76 25.70 15.87
C PHE A 913 -9.28 25.69 16.12
N ARG A 914 -9.89 24.52 16.32
CA ARG A 914 -11.32 24.40 16.67
C ARG A 914 -11.55 24.74 18.13
N ILE A 915 -10.69 24.24 19.03
CA ILE A 915 -10.72 24.58 20.46
C ILE A 915 -10.62 26.11 20.64
N GLN A 916 -9.66 26.74 19.97
CA GLN A 916 -9.49 28.19 19.98
C GLN A 916 -10.71 28.94 19.41
N ARG A 917 -11.29 28.47 18.30
CA ARG A 917 -12.52 29.05 17.73
C ARG A 917 -13.72 28.95 18.66
N TYR A 918 -13.90 27.82 19.36
CA TYR A 918 -14.99 27.65 20.34
C TYR A 918 -14.76 28.52 21.59
N MET A 919 -13.51 28.67 22.03
CA MET A 919 -13.12 29.60 23.09
C MET A 919 -13.47 31.04 22.73
N GLU A 920 -13.09 31.51 21.55
CA GLU A 920 -13.43 32.85 21.04
C GLU A 920 -14.95 33.05 20.92
N THR A 921 -15.66 32.08 20.33
CA THR A 921 -17.13 32.13 20.17
C THR A 921 -17.84 32.24 21.52
N TYR A 922 -17.41 31.46 22.51
CA TYR A 922 -17.95 31.49 23.86
C TYR A 922 -17.70 32.83 24.58
N VAL A 923 -16.46 33.31 24.49
CA VAL A 923 -16.00 34.56 25.08
C VAL A 923 -16.70 35.78 24.44
N ASP A 924 -17.03 35.74 23.15
CA ASP A 924 -17.87 36.76 22.50
C ASP A 924 -19.34 36.66 22.93
N LEU A 925 -19.92 35.45 22.98
CA LEU A 925 -21.36 35.29 23.27
C LEU A 925 -21.75 35.81 24.65
N PHE A 926 -21.02 35.41 25.70
CA PHE A 926 -21.33 35.82 27.08
C PHE A 926 -20.60 37.10 27.47
N TRP A 927 -19.27 37.08 27.42
CA TRP A 927 -18.47 38.19 27.94
C TRP A 927 -18.46 39.39 27.00
N GLY A 928 -18.63 39.20 25.68
CA GLY A 928 -18.95 40.30 24.76
C GLY A 928 -20.29 40.96 25.07
N THR A 929 -21.32 40.18 25.41
CA THR A 929 -22.63 40.70 25.86
C THR A 929 -22.52 41.46 27.19
N VAL A 930 -21.78 40.94 28.18
CA VAL A 930 -21.48 41.64 29.44
C VAL A 930 -20.73 42.95 29.17
N MET A 931 -19.71 42.95 28.30
CA MET A 931 -18.98 44.18 27.96
C MET A 931 -19.82 45.19 27.16
N SER A 932 -20.84 44.74 26.43
CA SER A 932 -21.80 45.65 25.77
C SER A 932 -22.58 46.50 26.79
N CYS A 933 -22.78 45.99 28.01
CA CYS A 933 -23.46 46.72 29.08
C CYS A 933 -22.66 47.91 29.64
N LEU A 934 -21.47 48.22 29.10
CA LEU A 934 -20.70 49.45 29.37
C LEU A 934 -20.93 50.59 28.33
N TYR A 935 -21.58 50.32 27.19
CA TYR A 935 -21.77 51.32 26.12
C TYR A 935 -23.14 51.17 25.42
N ASP A 936 -24.01 52.16 25.55
CA ASP A 936 -25.33 52.23 24.89
C ASP A 936 -25.18 52.65 23.40
N GLY A 937 -24.57 51.76 22.61
CA GLY A 937 -24.50 51.83 21.15
C GLY A 937 -23.63 52.96 20.58
N THR A 938 -23.72 53.11 19.25
CA THR A 938 -22.99 54.13 18.47
C THR A 938 -23.95 54.89 17.55
N HIS A 939 -24.22 56.15 17.88
CA HIS A 939 -24.80 57.12 16.97
C HIS A 939 -23.73 58.16 16.61
N TYR A 940 -23.52 58.40 15.31
CA TYR A 940 -22.58 59.41 14.78
C TYR A 940 -21.14 59.30 15.34
N GLY A 941 -20.62 58.07 15.42
CA GLY A 941 -19.22 57.78 15.82
C GLY A 941 -18.90 57.95 17.31
N LEU A 942 -19.79 58.54 18.11
CA LEU A 942 -19.61 58.71 19.55
C LEU A 942 -20.32 57.56 20.30
N ARG A 943 -19.55 56.79 21.08
CA ARG A 943 -20.13 55.85 22.05
C ARG A 943 -20.85 56.63 23.15
N ARG A 944 -22.07 56.22 23.48
CA ARG A 944 -22.82 56.74 24.63
C ARG A 944 -22.58 55.80 25.81
N TYR A 945 -22.31 56.33 27.00
CA TYR A 945 -22.13 55.48 28.19
C TYR A 945 -23.48 54.98 28.69
N SER A 946 -23.53 53.69 29.02
CA SER A 946 -24.64 53.05 29.72
C SER A 946 -24.48 53.15 31.24
N SER A 947 -25.46 52.61 31.97
CA SER A 947 -25.37 52.45 33.43
C SER A 947 -24.35 51.38 33.84
N LEU A 948 -23.35 51.77 34.64
CA LEU A 948 -22.40 50.85 35.27
C LEU A 948 -23.10 49.75 36.09
N ALA A 949 -24.21 50.08 36.77
CA ALA A 949 -24.97 49.10 37.54
C ALA A 949 -25.59 47.97 36.66
N ARG A 950 -25.77 48.21 35.35
CA ARG A 950 -26.20 47.18 34.38
C ARG A 950 -25.08 46.20 34.09
N PHE A 951 -23.84 46.70 33.91
CA PHE A 951 -22.66 45.85 33.80
C PHE A 951 -22.42 45.06 35.08
N GLU A 952 -22.45 45.71 36.25
CA GLU A 952 -22.22 45.06 37.54
C GLU A 952 -23.25 43.96 37.83
N LEU A 953 -24.53 44.19 37.52
CA LEU A 953 -25.60 43.19 37.65
C LEU A 953 -25.35 41.97 36.75
N GLU A 954 -25.12 42.20 35.45
CA GLU A 954 -25.01 41.12 34.48
C GLU A 954 -23.67 40.36 34.63
N PHE A 955 -22.59 41.04 35.02
CA PHE A 955 -21.33 40.40 35.42
C PHE A 955 -21.54 39.40 36.56
N HIS A 956 -22.16 39.84 37.68
CA HIS A 956 -22.37 38.97 38.85
C HIS A 956 -23.27 37.78 38.51
N LYS A 957 -24.29 37.99 37.68
CA LYS A 957 -25.19 36.94 37.18
C LYS A 957 -24.44 35.92 36.31
N THR A 958 -23.68 36.36 35.32
CA THR A 958 -22.88 35.48 34.45
C THR A 958 -21.83 34.71 35.25
N TYR A 959 -21.10 35.37 36.15
CA TYR A 959 -20.15 34.73 37.07
C TYR A 959 -20.83 33.67 37.95
N ALA A 960 -21.96 33.98 38.60
CA ALA A 960 -22.65 33.06 39.49
C ALA A 960 -23.18 31.80 38.76
N THR A 961 -23.52 31.91 37.48
CA THR A 961 -23.85 30.75 36.63
C THR A 961 -22.60 29.97 36.21
N GLN A 962 -21.58 30.65 35.69
CA GLN A 962 -20.41 30.00 35.05
C GLN A 962 -19.35 29.50 36.05
N LYS A 963 -19.41 29.92 37.32
CA LYS A 963 -18.54 29.39 38.38
C LYS A 963 -18.60 27.87 38.50
N PHE A 964 -19.80 27.29 38.34
CA PHE A 964 -20.08 25.87 38.50
C PHE A 964 -20.09 25.08 37.17
N TRP A 965 -19.60 25.66 36.06
CA TRP A 965 -19.55 24.98 34.76
C TRP A 965 -18.25 24.19 34.61
N LYS A 966 -18.31 22.88 34.39
CA LYS A 966 -17.13 22.00 34.44
C LYS A 966 -16.18 22.18 33.24
N VAL A 967 -14.90 22.42 33.53
CA VAL A 967 -13.80 22.34 32.54
C VAL A 967 -12.70 21.45 33.14
N PRO A 968 -12.75 20.12 32.92
CA PRO A 968 -11.93 19.16 33.67
C PRO A 968 -10.41 19.30 33.48
N ASN A 969 -9.94 19.76 32.32
CA ASN A 969 -8.50 19.93 32.08
C ASN A 969 -8.02 21.30 32.61
N PRO A 970 -7.05 21.35 33.56
CA PRO A 970 -6.62 22.60 34.18
C PRO A 970 -5.90 23.56 33.21
N GLY A 971 -5.22 23.04 32.19
CA GLY A 971 -4.55 23.85 31.17
C GLY A 971 -5.56 24.55 30.24
N LEU A 972 -6.55 23.81 29.75
CA LEU A 972 -7.69 24.36 29.00
C LEU A 972 -8.45 25.40 29.83
N ARG A 973 -8.71 25.09 31.11
CA ARG A 973 -9.41 25.98 32.05
C ARG A 973 -8.65 27.29 32.25
N GLN A 974 -7.34 27.25 32.47
CA GLN A 974 -6.55 28.47 32.67
C GLN A 974 -6.45 29.32 31.40
N ARG A 975 -6.37 28.69 30.22
CA ARG A 975 -6.46 29.40 28.92
C ARG A 975 -7.80 30.14 28.78
N LEU A 976 -8.90 29.47 29.12
CA LEU A 976 -10.25 30.02 29.04
C LEU A 976 -10.43 31.21 30.01
N ARG A 977 -10.01 31.06 31.28
CA ARG A 977 -10.00 32.15 32.27
C ARG A 977 -9.21 33.35 31.78
N LYS A 978 -7.97 33.13 31.31
CA LYS A 978 -7.11 34.19 30.79
C LYS A 978 -7.77 34.96 29.64
N ALA A 979 -8.38 34.29 28.67
CA ALA A 979 -9.07 34.94 27.56
C ALA A 979 -10.27 35.80 28.01
N ILE A 980 -10.99 35.37 29.06
CA ILE A 980 -12.07 36.15 29.68
C ILE A 980 -11.49 37.37 30.41
N ILE A 981 -10.47 37.17 31.26
CA ILE A 981 -9.79 38.22 32.04
C ILE A 981 -9.24 39.30 31.11
N GLU A 982 -8.48 38.93 30.07
CA GLU A 982 -7.89 39.88 29.12
C GLU A 982 -8.96 40.73 28.43
N LYS A 983 -10.10 40.14 28.04
CA LYS A 983 -11.22 40.86 27.41
C LYS A 983 -11.96 41.77 28.40
N VAL A 984 -12.36 41.24 29.55
CA VAL A 984 -13.20 41.94 30.54
C VAL A 984 -12.42 43.06 31.20
N ILE A 985 -11.25 42.74 31.76
CA ILE A 985 -10.47 43.68 32.57
C ILE A 985 -9.89 44.81 31.70
N SER A 986 -9.42 44.54 30.47
CA SER A 986 -8.97 45.60 29.55
C SER A 986 -10.10 46.55 29.16
N SER A 987 -11.28 46.00 28.85
CA SER A 987 -12.48 46.77 28.47
C SER A 987 -13.02 47.61 29.63
N TYR A 988 -12.95 47.08 30.85
CA TYR A 988 -13.37 47.74 32.08
C TYR A 988 -12.39 48.84 32.53
N ARG A 989 -11.08 48.55 32.55
CA ARG A 989 -10.02 49.55 32.80
C ARG A 989 -10.15 50.73 31.85
N LYS A 990 -10.39 50.48 30.54
CA LYS A 990 -10.65 51.53 29.56
C LYS A 990 -11.90 52.37 29.88
N TYR A 991 -13.03 51.73 30.18
CA TYR A 991 -14.27 52.43 30.58
C TYR A 991 -14.06 53.33 31.81
N LEU A 992 -13.34 52.86 32.84
CA LEU A 992 -13.06 53.64 34.05
C LEU A 992 -12.21 54.89 33.75
N ILE A 993 -11.20 54.78 32.89
CA ILE A 993 -10.36 55.93 32.46
C ILE A 993 -11.23 56.96 31.73
N GLU A 994 -12.00 56.53 30.72
CA GLU A 994 -12.86 57.43 29.94
C GLU A 994 -13.97 58.08 30.79
N ARG A 995 -14.50 57.36 31.79
CA ARG A 995 -15.46 57.87 32.78
C ARG A 995 -14.85 58.91 33.71
N THR A 996 -13.60 58.69 34.16
CA THR A 996 -12.88 59.58 35.08
C THR A 996 -12.56 60.92 34.43
N THR A 997 -12.10 60.91 33.18
CA THR A 997 -11.82 62.14 32.40
C THR A 997 -13.06 63.01 32.13
N ARG A 998 -14.28 62.51 32.43
CA ARG A 998 -15.55 63.24 32.31
C ARG A 998 -16.20 63.63 33.64
N GLY A 999 -15.49 63.46 34.77
CA GLY A 999 -15.93 63.99 36.07
C GLY A 999 -17.12 63.25 36.72
N SER A 1000 -17.25 61.94 36.50
CA SER A 1000 -18.29 61.13 37.15
C SER A 1000 -17.84 60.61 38.52
N ASN A 1001 -18.50 61.07 39.59
CA ASN A 1001 -18.09 60.80 40.98
C ASN A 1001 -18.67 59.51 41.61
N THR A 1002 -19.35 58.65 40.85
CA THR A 1002 -19.79 57.34 41.39
C THR A 1002 -18.63 56.36 41.36
N SER A 1003 -18.16 55.92 42.52
CA SER A 1003 -17.22 54.79 42.64
C SER A 1003 -17.86 53.50 42.08
N PRO A 1004 -17.09 52.63 41.40
CA PRO A 1004 -17.57 51.30 41.03
C PRO A 1004 -17.77 50.43 42.27
N ARG A 1005 -18.63 49.41 42.15
CA ARG A 1005 -18.84 48.39 43.19
C ARG A 1005 -17.60 47.51 43.40
N ASN A 1006 -16.82 47.27 42.34
CA ASN A 1006 -15.62 46.45 42.37
C ASN A 1006 -14.45 47.11 41.64
N THR A 1007 -13.24 46.93 42.16
CA THR A 1007 -12.02 47.35 41.45
C THR A 1007 -11.67 46.39 40.31
N PRO A 1008 -10.84 46.79 39.33
CA PRO A 1008 -10.32 45.89 38.32
C PRO A 1008 -9.45 44.73 38.84
N ILE A 1009 -9.10 44.71 40.13
CA ILE A 1009 -8.35 43.60 40.76
C ILE A 1009 -9.35 42.59 41.33
N GLU A 1010 -10.36 43.04 42.07
CA GLU A 1010 -11.43 42.17 42.59
C GLU A 1010 -12.20 41.45 41.47
N LEU A 1011 -12.41 42.11 40.32
CA LEU A 1011 -13.00 41.44 39.16
C LEU A 1011 -12.05 40.41 38.53
N GLU A 1012 -10.73 40.60 38.62
CA GLU A 1012 -9.71 39.68 38.12
C GLU A 1012 -9.64 38.43 39.03
N GLU A 1013 -9.66 38.64 40.35
CA GLU A 1013 -9.77 37.59 41.38
C GLU A 1013 -11.04 36.73 41.23
N LEU A 1014 -12.22 37.35 41.01
CA LEU A 1014 -13.47 36.61 40.78
C LEU A 1014 -13.45 35.79 39.46
N LEU A 1015 -12.79 36.27 38.41
CA LEU A 1015 -12.71 35.57 37.13
C LEU A 1015 -11.79 34.34 37.18
N GLU A 1016 -10.79 34.33 38.07
CA GLU A 1016 -9.96 33.14 38.31
C GLU A 1016 -10.71 32.00 39.04
N GLU A 1017 -11.85 32.27 39.67
CA GLU A 1017 -12.71 31.23 40.27
C GLU A 1017 -13.68 30.57 39.28
N LEU A 1018 -13.72 30.98 38.01
CA LEU A 1018 -14.63 30.39 37.01
C LEU A 1018 -14.27 28.93 36.72
N PHE A 1019 -15.28 28.10 36.49
CA PHE A 1019 -15.14 26.68 36.09
C PHE A 1019 -14.55 25.73 37.16
N GLU A 1020 -14.87 25.95 38.44
CA GLU A 1020 -14.56 25.04 39.57
C GLU A 1020 -15.81 24.23 40.00
N GLY A 1021 -16.59 23.74 39.01
CA GLY A 1021 -17.74 22.84 39.21
C GLY A 1021 -17.37 21.36 39.20
#